data_AF-A0A3A2ZRX7-F1
#
_entry.id   AF-A0A3A2ZRX7-F1
#
_cell.length_a   1.000
_cell.length_b   1.000
_cell.length_c   1.000
_cell.angle_alpha   90.00
_cell.angle_beta   90.00
_cell.angle_gamma   90.00
#
_symmetry.space_group_name_H-M   'P 1'
#
loop_
_entity.id
_entity.type
_entity.pdbx_description
1 polymer ?
#
loop_
_entity_poly.entity_id
_entity_poly.type
_entity_poly.pdbx_seq_one_letter_code
_entity_poly.pdbx_strand_id
1 'polypeptide(L)'
;MPQSAGTHDEATLPSSPLSGGAVAYNQSNRDLQPLPTMDSSNGALIPPASSRVRGSSEKMFALELEDGTVYQGYSFGAEKSTAGELVFQTGMVGYPESITDPSYRGQILVITFPLVGNYGVPSRETMDELLKDLPKHFESRQIHVAAMVVATYAGEDYSHFLAQSSLGQWLKEQGIPAMHGVDTRALTKRIRQKGSMLGRMLLQKSETVNGASDKDSWRSSYEQFDWVDPNAKNLVSEVSIKEPRLFSPPENVALKHPSGRPIRVLCLDVGLKYNQLRCLLARGVEVLVAPWDYDFPTLAGKDYDGLFVSNGPGDPATLTATTTHLTKTLEEGRTPVFGICLGHQLIARSVGAQTSKMKFGNRGQNIPCTSMVSGKCHITSQNHGYAVDATSLPEGWEELFVNANDGTNEGIRHVSRPFFSVQFHPESTPGPRDTEFLFDVFINSIQECIASPAALSKPVTFPGLSKEEAVKKAPRVSVKKVLVLGSGGLSIGQAGEFDYSGSQAIKALKEEGIYTILINPNIATIQTSKGLADKVYFLPVNADFVRKVIKHERPDAIYCTFGGQTALQVGIQLKDEFESLGVKVLGTPIDTIITTEDRELFARSMDSINEKCAKSASASSLEEALRVVDEIKYPVIVRAAYALGGLGSGFAEDVDQLKELCTKALAVSLRF
;
A
#
# COMPACT_ATOMS: atom_id res chain seq x y z
N MET A 1 -60.17 39.75 -12.35
CA MET A 1 -60.62 38.34 -12.48
C MET A 1 -59.97 37.76 -13.72
N PRO A 2 -59.43 36.53 -13.76
CA PRO A 2 -58.97 35.61 -12.71
C PRO A 2 -57.43 35.39 -12.74
N GLN A 3 -56.92 34.57 -11.81
CA GLN A 3 -55.63 33.84 -11.76
C GLN A 3 -54.27 34.57 -11.57
N SER A 4 -53.72 34.46 -10.35
CA SER A 4 -52.28 34.31 -10.03
C SER A 4 -52.20 33.89 -8.54
N ALA A 5 -51.67 32.73 -8.16
CA ALA A 5 -50.26 32.36 -8.00
C ALA A 5 -49.91 32.21 -6.50
N GLY A 6 -49.28 31.08 -6.14
CA GLY A 6 -48.40 30.94 -4.98
C GLY A 6 -48.99 30.32 -3.72
N THR A 7 -48.78 29.02 -3.52
CA THR A 7 -48.54 28.46 -2.19
C THR A 7 -47.18 27.78 -2.20
N HIS A 8 -46.25 28.38 -1.46
CA HIS A 8 -44.94 27.82 -1.14
C HIS A 8 -45.13 26.56 -0.29
N ASP A 9 -44.64 25.41 -0.76
CA ASP A 9 -44.35 24.28 0.11
C ASP A 9 -43.03 24.57 0.83
N GLU A 10 -43.12 24.79 2.15
CA GLU A 10 -41.96 24.87 3.03
C GLU A 10 -41.25 23.51 3.07
N ALA A 11 -39.98 23.50 2.68
CA ALA A 11 -39.09 22.36 2.86
C ALA A 11 -38.91 22.07 4.36
N THR A 12 -39.40 20.93 4.82
CA THR A 12 -39.14 20.41 6.16
C THR A 12 -37.67 20.03 6.30
N LEU A 13 -36.91 20.85 7.02
CA LEU A 13 -35.55 20.55 7.45
C LEU A 13 -35.58 19.38 8.47
N PRO A 14 -34.61 18.44 8.42
CA PRO A 14 -34.54 17.35 9.38
C PRO A 14 -34.21 17.87 10.79
N SER A 15 -35.02 17.49 11.76
CA SER A 15 -34.83 17.79 13.18
C SER A 15 -33.66 16.98 13.76
N SER A 16 -32.85 17.64 14.59
CA SER A 16 -31.76 17.00 15.34
C SER A 16 -32.32 16.02 16.38
N PRO A 17 -31.67 14.88 16.64
CA PRO A 17 -32.13 13.94 17.68
C PRO A 17 -32.00 14.56 19.07
N LEU A 18 -33.12 14.59 19.80
CA LEU A 18 -33.23 14.92 21.21
C LEU A 18 -32.79 13.71 22.06
N SER A 19 -31.49 13.52 22.26
CA SER A 19 -30.93 12.85 23.44
C SER A 19 -29.40 12.80 23.35
N GLY A 20 -28.74 13.63 24.15
CA GLY A 20 -27.32 13.49 24.45
C GLY A 20 -27.12 12.27 25.35
N GLY A 21 -26.88 11.11 24.76
CA GLY A 21 -26.43 9.92 25.48
C GLY A 21 -24.94 10.02 25.80
N ALA A 22 -24.60 10.32 27.05
CA ALA A 22 -23.25 10.17 27.56
C ALA A 22 -22.83 8.69 27.44
N VAL A 23 -21.83 8.40 26.60
CA VAL A 23 -21.25 7.06 26.50
C VAL A 23 -20.29 6.87 27.68
N ALA A 24 -20.80 6.30 28.76
CA ALA A 24 -19.97 5.80 29.86
C ALA A 24 -19.18 4.57 29.36
N TYR A 25 -17.86 4.66 29.41
CA TYR A 25 -16.94 3.57 29.10
C TYR A 25 -17.00 2.52 30.23
N ASN A 26 -17.87 1.51 30.11
CA ASN A 26 -17.82 0.34 30.98
C ASN A 26 -16.77 -0.65 30.48
N GLN A 27 -15.64 -0.73 31.17
CA GLN A 27 -14.65 -1.80 31.06
C GLN A 27 -15.19 -3.08 31.72
N SER A 28 -16.12 -3.78 31.07
CA SER A 28 -16.50 -5.15 31.46
C SER A 28 -17.37 -5.83 30.40
N ASN A 29 -16.76 -6.28 29.30
CA ASN A 29 -17.06 -7.55 28.61
C ASN A 29 -16.24 -7.62 27.32
N ARG A 30 -15.36 -8.62 27.24
CA ARG A 30 -14.52 -8.93 26.07
C ARG A 30 -15.22 -9.89 25.11
N ASP A 31 -16.53 -9.76 24.95
CA ASP A 31 -17.28 -10.46 23.91
C ASP A 31 -17.66 -9.44 22.85
N LEU A 32 -16.92 -9.47 21.73
CA LEU A 32 -17.36 -8.84 20.50
C LEU A 32 -18.81 -9.29 20.27
N GLN A 33 -19.75 -8.34 20.19
CA GLN A 33 -21.10 -8.68 19.76
C GLN A 33 -20.99 -9.54 18.50
N PRO A 34 -21.65 -10.70 18.44
CA PRO A 34 -21.70 -11.48 17.23
C PRO A 34 -22.20 -10.54 16.13
N LEU A 35 -21.44 -10.44 15.04
CA LEU A 35 -21.94 -9.80 13.83
C LEU A 35 -23.30 -10.43 13.52
N PRO A 36 -24.30 -9.65 13.04
CA PRO A 36 -25.56 -10.24 12.61
C PRO A 36 -25.25 -11.44 11.72
N THR A 37 -25.84 -12.58 12.05
CA THR A 37 -25.78 -13.77 11.23
C THR A 37 -26.17 -13.33 9.83
N MET A 38 -25.29 -13.56 8.84
CA MET A 38 -25.72 -13.52 7.44
C MET A 38 -26.57 -14.77 7.25
N ASP A 39 -27.78 -14.75 7.81
CA ASP A 39 -28.75 -15.80 7.62
C ASP A 39 -29.08 -15.86 6.13
N SER A 40 -28.78 -17.03 5.60
CA SER A 40 -28.96 -17.42 4.22
C SER A 40 -30.41 -17.28 3.82
N SER A 41 -30.74 -16.28 3.01
CA SER A 41 -31.76 -16.49 1.99
C SER A 41 -31.10 -17.34 0.89
N ASN A 42 -31.01 -18.66 1.10
CA ASN A 42 -30.56 -19.59 0.06
C ASN A 42 -31.35 -19.29 -1.23
N GLY A 43 -30.66 -18.77 -2.24
CA GLY A 43 -31.22 -18.48 -3.57
C GLY A 43 -31.89 -17.12 -3.77
N ALA A 44 -32.03 -16.24 -2.76
CA ALA A 44 -32.60 -14.91 -3.00
C ALA A 44 -31.54 -13.91 -3.48
N LEU A 45 -31.91 -13.11 -4.48
CA LEU A 45 -31.08 -12.03 -5.03
C LEU A 45 -30.83 -10.94 -3.98
N ILE A 46 -29.57 -10.61 -3.74
CA ILE A 46 -29.17 -9.41 -3.02
C ILE A 46 -29.20 -8.25 -4.04
N PRO A 47 -30.08 -7.24 -3.87
CA PRO A 47 -30.21 -6.14 -4.82
C PRO A 47 -28.98 -5.23 -4.82
N PRO A 48 -28.82 -4.36 -5.83
CA PRO A 48 -27.72 -3.40 -5.86
C PRO A 48 -27.70 -2.49 -4.62
N ALA A 49 -26.52 -2.32 -4.03
CA ALA A 49 -26.24 -1.47 -2.88
C ALA A 49 -25.98 0.00 -3.23
N SER A 50 -25.88 0.33 -4.52
CA SER A 50 -25.75 1.71 -5.00
C SER A 50 -26.67 1.98 -6.18
N SER A 51 -26.89 3.26 -6.50
CA SER A 51 -27.60 3.65 -7.71
C SER A 51 -26.83 3.28 -8.98
N ARG A 52 -27.58 3.14 -10.08
CA ARG A 52 -27.03 3.00 -11.43
C ARG A 52 -26.28 4.28 -11.83
N VAL A 53 -25.16 4.13 -12.52
CA VAL A 53 -24.43 5.27 -13.11
C VAL A 53 -25.26 5.85 -14.27
N ARG A 54 -25.28 7.18 -14.40
CA ARG A 54 -25.97 7.82 -15.53
C ARG A 54 -25.24 7.50 -16.84
N GLY A 55 -25.98 7.08 -17.87
CA GLY A 55 -25.41 6.75 -19.19
C GLY A 55 -24.78 5.35 -19.31
N SER A 56 -24.83 4.51 -18.27
CA SER A 56 -24.39 3.11 -18.36
C SER A 56 -25.46 2.20 -18.98
N SER A 57 -25.09 0.95 -19.28
CA SER A 57 -26.03 -0.08 -19.76
C SER A 57 -27.19 -0.26 -18.77
N GLU A 58 -28.38 -0.58 -19.30
CA GLU A 58 -29.54 -0.94 -18.48
C GLU A 58 -29.48 -2.40 -18.01
N LYS A 59 -28.63 -3.22 -18.62
CA LYS A 59 -28.50 -4.63 -18.27
C LYS A 59 -27.83 -4.81 -16.91
N MET A 60 -28.29 -5.83 -16.21
CA MET A 60 -27.74 -6.25 -14.93
C MET A 60 -26.97 -7.56 -15.05
N PHE A 61 -26.11 -7.80 -14.07
CA PHE A 61 -25.51 -9.09 -13.81
C PHE A 61 -26.05 -9.68 -12.51
N ALA A 62 -26.14 -11.01 -12.46
CA ALA A 62 -26.23 -11.78 -11.23
C ALA A 62 -24.90 -12.50 -11.01
N LEU A 63 -24.20 -12.16 -9.93
CA LEU A 63 -23.01 -12.88 -9.47
C LEU A 63 -23.45 -13.98 -8.51
N GLU A 64 -23.53 -15.20 -9.02
CA GLU A 64 -23.84 -16.40 -8.24
C GLU A 64 -22.56 -17.02 -7.70
N LEU A 65 -22.55 -17.30 -6.40
CA LEU A 65 -21.45 -17.92 -5.69
C LEU A 65 -21.71 -19.40 -5.46
N GLU A 66 -20.65 -20.18 -5.33
CA GLU A 66 -20.72 -21.63 -5.06
C GLU A 66 -21.56 -21.97 -3.81
N ASP A 67 -21.60 -21.06 -2.81
CA ASP A 67 -22.41 -21.23 -1.60
C ASP A 67 -23.91 -20.89 -1.78
N GLY A 68 -24.35 -20.60 -3.02
CA GLY A 68 -25.72 -20.27 -3.38
C GLY A 68 -26.13 -18.80 -3.19
N THR A 69 -25.20 -17.94 -2.74
CA THR A 69 -25.45 -16.50 -2.62
C THR A 69 -25.45 -15.84 -3.98
N VAL A 70 -26.33 -14.84 -4.18
CA VAL A 70 -26.43 -14.15 -5.46
C VAL A 70 -26.45 -12.64 -5.25
N TYR A 71 -25.52 -11.92 -5.87
CA TYR A 71 -25.46 -10.45 -5.86
C TYR A 71 -25.91 -9.90 -7.20
N GLN A 72 -26.82 -8.93 -7.19
CA GLN A 72 -27.16 -8.14 -8.38
C GLN A 72 -26.31 -6.89 -8.48
N GLY A 73 -26.03 -6.49 -9.72
CA GLY A 73 -25.34 -5.24 -10.00
C GLY A 73 -25.52 -4.82 -11.45
N TYR A 74 -25.17 -3.58 -11.74
CA TYR A 74 -25.33 -2.98 -13.06
C TYR A 74 -24.09 -3.25 -13.92
N SER A 75 -24.31 -3.61 -15.18
CA SER A 75 -23.24 -3.82 -16.15
C SER A 75 -22.54 -2.49 -16.50
N PHE A 76 -21.21 -2.50 -16.50
CA PHE A 76 -20.42 -1.42 -17.10
C PHE A 76 -19.24 -1.90 -17.97
N GLY A 77 -18.95 -3.20 -17.96
CA GLY A 77 -17.98 -3.84 -18.85
C GLY A 77 -18.64 -4.47 -20.09
N ALA A 78 -18.03 -5.54 -20.61
CA ALA A 78 -18.59 -6.33 -21.71
C ALA A 78 -19.84 -7.10 -21.27
N GLU A 79 -20.86 -7.12 -22.12
CA GLU A 79 -22.12 -7.82 -21.87
C GLU A 79 -22.00 -9.30 -22.27
N LYS A 80 -21.29 -10.09 -21.45
CA LYS A 80 -21.23 -11.55 -21.59
C LYS A 80 -21.12 -12.23 -20.23
N SER A 81 -21.65 -13.44 -20.10
CA SER A 81 -21.48 -14.25 -18.89
C SER A 81 -20.07 -14.84 -18.79
N THR A 82 -19.62 -15.10 -17.56
CA THR A 82 -18.31 -15.72 -17.28
C THR A 82 -18.31 -16.43 -15.93
N ALA A 83 -17.29 -17.26 -15.68
CA ALA A 83 -17.06 -17.93 -14.41
C ALA A 83 -15.57 -17.94 -14.06
N GLY A 84 -15.26 -18.07 -12.78
CA GLY A 84 -13.90 -18.13 -12.28
C GLY A 84 -13.83 -18.23 -10.76
N GLU A 85 -12.61 -18.23 -10.24
CA GLU A 85 -12.40 -18.13 -8.79
C GLU A 85 -12.63 -16.69 -8.33
N LEU A 86 -13.50 -16.52 -7.34
CA LEU A 86 -13.81 -15.22 -6.76
C LEU A 86 -12.76 -14.85 -5.70
N VAL A 87 -12.10 -13.71 -5.93
CA VAL A 87 -11.04 -13.19 -5.06
C VAL A 87 -11.28 -11.71 -4.76
N PHE A 88 -10.69 -11.20 -3.69
CA PHE A 88 -10.70 -9.76 -3.40
C PHE A 88 -9.27 -9.22 -3.27
N GLN A 89 -9.11 -7.91 -3.46
CA GLN A 89 -7.84 -7.22 -3.23
C GLN A 89 -8.05 -5.90 -2.46
N THR A 90 -7.14 -5.58 -1.53
CA THR A 90 -7.25 -4.42 -0.61
C THR A 90 -6.55 -3.13 -1.05
N GLY A 91 -5.81 -3.18 -2.16
CA GLY A 91 -5.21 -2.03 -2.82
C GLY A 91 -6.23 -0.98 -3.25
N MET A 92 -5.94 0.27 -2.91
CA MET A 92 -6.85 1.40 -3.11
C MET A 92 -6.64 2.11 -4.45
N VAL A 93 -5.48 1.92 -5.05
CA VAL A 93 -5.05 2.58 -6.28
C VAL A 93 -4.45 1.57 -7.26
N GLY A 94 -4.23 1.99 -8.50
CA GLY A 94 -3.65 1.17 -9.55
C GLY A 94 -4.55 0.03 -10.05
N TYR A 95 -5.85 0.29 -10.27
CA TYR A 95 -6.72 -0.69 -10.91
C TYR A 95 -6.29 -1.04 -12.35
N PRO A 96 -5.73 -0.13 -13.19
CA PRO A 96 -5.25 -0.51 -14.51
C PRO A 96 -4.13 -1.54 -14.46
N GLU A 97 -3.15 -1.32 -13.60
CA GLU A 97 -2.03 -2.22 -13.37
C GLU A 97 -2.53 -3.55 -12.79
N SER A 98 -3.40 -3.49 -11.78
CA SER A 98 -3.97 -4.68 -11.13
C SER A 98 -4.69 -5.60 -12.12
N ILE A 99 -5.57 -5.09 -12.98
CA ILE A 99 -6.33 -5.96 -13.88
C ILE A 99 -5.49 -6.51 -15.05
N THR A 100 -4.31 -5.93 -15.29
CA THR A 100 -3.32 -6.45 -16.25
C THR A 100 -2.27 -7.37 -15.62
N ASP A 101 -2.34 -7.63 -14.30
CA ASP A 101 -1.49 -8.62 -13.65
C ASP A 101 -1.86 -10.04 -14.11
N PRO A 102 -0.94 -10.80 -14.74
CA PRO A 102 -1.21 -12.16 -15.19
C PRO A 102 -1.62 -13.12 -14.07
N SER A 103 -1.24 -12.85 -12.82
CA SER A 103 -1.63 -13.66 -11.65
C SER A 103 -3.14 -13.73 -11.43
N TYR A 104 -3.92 -12.79 -11.97
CA TYR A 104 -5.40 -12.81 -11.92
C TYR A 104 -6.07 -13.63 -13.03
N ARG A 105 -5.31 -14.32 -13.90
CA ARG A 105 -5.88 -15.10 -15.00
C ARG A 105 -6.98 -16.03 -14.51
N GLY A 106 -8.19 -15.89 -15.06
CA GLY A 106 -9.33 -16.75 -14.73
C GLY A 106 -10.03 -16.42 -13.40
N GLN A 107 -9.65 -15.35 -12.72
CA GLN A 107 -10.26 -14.93 -11.45
C GLN A 107 -11.28 -13.80 -11.64
N ILE A 108 -12.36 -13.82 -10.87
CA ILE A 108 -13.30 -12.69 -10.74
C ILE A 108 -12.78 -11.80 -9.61
N LEU A 109 -12.38 -10.58 -9.95
CA LEU A 109 -11.72 -9.66 -9.02
C LEU A 109 -12.72 -8.72 -8.35
N VAL A 110 -12.82 -8.81 -7.03
CA VAL A 110 -13.55 -7.87 -6.16
C VAL A 110 -12.58 -6.78 -5.67
N ILE A 111 -12.84 -5.53 -6.04
CA ILE A 111 -12.07 -4.39 -5.54
C ILE A 111 -12.72 -3.88 -4.26
N THR A 112 -11.98 -3.84 -3.14
CA THR A 112 -12.55 -3.38 -1.88
C THR A 112 -12.66 -1.87 -1.77
N PHE A 113 -11.82 -1.12 -2.48
CA PHE A 113 -11.92 0.34 -2.50
C PHE A 113 -13.22 0.75 -3.23
N PRO A 114 -14.08 1.56 -2.62
CA PRO A 114 -15.46 1.68 -3.08
C PRO A 114 -15.61 2.49 -4.38
N LEU A 115 -14.66 3.36 -4.71
CA LEU A 115 -14.73 4.27 -5.86
C LEU A 115 -13.72 3.85 -6.93
N VAL A 116 -14.19 3.28 -8.03
CA VAL A 116 -13.33 2.75 -9.11
C VAL A 116 -13.64 3.44 -10.43
N GLY A 117 -12.61 3.74 -11.25
CA GLY A 117 -12.75 4.41 -12.56
C GLY A 117 -12.50 5.92 -12.53
N ASN A 118 -12.28 6.51 -11.35
CA ASN A 118 -12.12 7.96 -11.14
C ASN A 118 -10.97 8.60 -11.94
N TYR A 119 -9.90 7.87 -12.23
CA TYR A 119 -8.76 8.36 -13.02
C TYR A 119 -8.68 7.74 -14.42
N GLY A 120 -9.77 7.13 -14.92
CA GLY A 120 -9.84 6.58 -16.28
C GLY A 120 -8.79 5.50 -16.55
N VAL A 121 -8.37 5.38 -17.80
CA VAL A 121 -7.35 4.43 -18.26
C VAL A 121 -6.34 5.18 -19.14
N PRO A 122 -5.03 4.96 -18.96
CA PRO A 122 -4.02 5.60 -19.79
C PRO A 122 -4.06 5.10 -21.25
N SER A 123 -3.26 5.75 -22.11
CA SER A 123 -3.13 5.34 -23.51
C SER A 123 -2.63 3.90 -23.63
N ARG A 124 -3.28 3.11 -24.49
CA ARG A 124 -2.84 1.76 -24.89
C ARG A 124 -1.72 1.79 -25.94
N GLU A 125 -1.50 2.95 -26.56
CA GLU A 125 -0.55 3.14 -27.66
C GLU A 125 0.79 3.71 -27.18
N THR A 126 0.85 4.24 -25.95
CA THR A 126 2.10 4.72 -25.37
C THR A 126 2.98 3.53 -25.01
N MET A 127 4.05 3.35 -25.78
CA MET A 127 5.03 2.31 -25.54
C MET A 127 6.10 2.75 -24.55
N ASP A 128 6.64 1.78 -23.84
CA ASP A 128 7.69 1.97 -22.85
C ASP A 128 9.05 2.23 -23.53
N GLU A 129 9.83 3.16 -22.97
CA GLU A 129 11.14 3.53 -23.53
C GLU A 129 12.17 2.40 -23.38
N LEU A 130 12.11 1.63 -22.29
CA LEU A 130 12.99 0.49 -22.04
C LEU A 130 12.51 -0.76 -22.79
N LEU A 131 11.19 -1.02 -22.79
CA LEU A 131 10.62 -2.24 -23.36
C LEU A 131 10.25 -2.12 -24.86
N LYS A 132 10.30 -0.91 -25.41
CA LYS A 132 10.12 -0.53 -26.83
C LYS A 132 8.74 -0.76 -27.42
N ASP A 133 8.30 -2.00 -27.57
CA ASP A 133 7.03 -2.36 -28.22
C ASP A 133 5.98 -2.90 -27.22
N LEU A 134 6.31 -2.81 -25.92
CA LEU A 134 5.42 -3.12 -24.81
C LEU A 134 4.86 -1.83 -24.22
N PRO A 135 3.62 -1.85 -23.72
CA PRO A 135 2.97 -0.67 -23.16
C PRO A 135 3.70 -0.10 -21.93
N LYS A 136 3.69 1.23 -21.81
CA LYS A 136 4.32 1.97 -20.70
C LYS A 136 3.57 1.84 -19.37
N HIS A 137 2.24 1.77 -19.42
CA HIS A 137 1.38 1.94 -18.24
C HIS A 137 0.65 0.68 -17.77
N PHE A 138 0.99 -0.47 -18.35
CA PHE A 138 0.35 -1.75 -18.04
C PHE A 138 1.40 -2.80 -17.71
N GLU A 139 0.97 -3.81 -16.95
CA GLU A 139 1.83 -4.91 -16.50
C GLU A 139 1.78 -6.13 -17.42
N SER A 140 0.87 -6.11 -18.39
CA SER A 140 0.85 -7.02 -19.53
C SER A 140 0.15 -6.34 -20.73
N ARG A 141 0.03 -7.03 -21.86
CA ARG A 141 -0.69 -6.52 -23.06
C ARG A 141 -2.21 -6.55 -22.96
N GLN A 142 -2.77 -7.25 -21.98
CA GLN A 142 -4.20 -7.52 -21.93
C GLN A 142 -4.73 -7.53 -20.50
N ILE A 143 -6.05 -7.43 -20.36
CA ILE A 143 -6.69 -7.62 -19.07
C ILE A 143 -6.76 -9.13 -18.77
N HIS A 144 -6.37 -9.55 -17.57
CA HIS A 144 -6.29 -10.96 -17.18
C HIS A 144 -7.44 -11.44 -16.30
N VAL A 145 -8.10 -10.53 -15.57
CA VAL A 145 -9.28 -10.89 -14.76
C VAL A 145 -10.39 -11.45 -15.66
N ALA A 146 -11.08 -12.49 -15.18
CA ALA A 146 -12.23 -13.04 -15.87
C ALA A 146 -13.44 -12.09 -15.82
N ALA A 147 -13.59 -11.37 -14.71
CA ALA A 147 -14.54 -10.27 -14.54
C ALA A 147 -14.12 -9.36 -13.38
N MET A 148 -14.73 -8.19 -13.29
CA MET A 148 -14.50 -7.22 -12.20
C MET A 148 -15.79 -6.87 -11.45
N VAL A 149 -15.70 -6.79 -10.13
CA VAL A 149 -16.80 -6.47 -9.21
C VAL A 149 -16.39 -5.28 -8.35
N VAL A 150 -17.18 -4.20 -8.38
CA VAL A 150 -16.90 -2.96 -7.65
C VAL A 150 -18.14 -2.47 -6.88
N ALA A 151 -17.93 -1.66 -5.85
CA ALA A 151 -19.05 -1.04 -5.14
C ALA A 151 -19.67 0.08 -5.97
N THR A 152 -18.86 1.04 -6.41
CA THR A 152 -19.29 2.15 -7.25
C THR A 152 -18.30 2.35 -8.39
N TYR A 153 -18.85 2.47 -9.59
CA TYR A 153 -18.12 2.89 -10.78
C TYR A 153 -18.30 4.41 -10.95
N ALA A 154 -17.20 5.14 -11.15
CA ALA A 154 -17.22 6.59 -11.37
C ALA A 154 -17.98 6.99 -12.64
N GLY A 155 -18.15 6.05 -13.57
CA GLY A 155 -18.82 6.25 -14.84
C GLY A 155 -17.83 6.49 -15.97
N GLU A 156 -18.39 6.92 -17.10
CA GLU A 156 -17.60 7.20 -18.30
C GLU A 156 -16.83 8.54 -18.19
N ASP A 157 -17.18 9.36 -17.20
CA ASP A 157 -16.43 10.55 -16.80
C ASP A 157 -15.26 10.16 -15.89
N TYR A 158 -14.08 10.70 -16.20
CA TYR A 158 -12.85 10.49 -15.44
C TYR A 158 -12.00 11.77 -15.43
N SER A 159 -11.09 11.89 -14.45
CA SER A 159 -10.19 13.04 -14.36
C SER A 159 -8.79 12.63 -13.95
N HIS A 160 -7.92 12.51 -14.94
CA HIS A 160 -6.48 12.32 -14.75
C HIS A 160 -5.74 12.72 -16.03
N PHE A 161 -4.60 13.42 -15.90
CA PHE A 161 -3.88 13.98 -17.05
C PHE A 161 -3.36 12.92 -18.05
N LEU A 162 -3.21 11.66 -17.60
CA LEU A 162 -2.82 10.53 -18.45
C LEU A 162 -4.00 9.79 -19.10
N ALA A 163 -5.23 10.03 -18.65
CA ALA A 163 -6.38 9.23 -19.08
C ALA A 163 -6.78 9.53 -20.53
N GLN A 164 -7.10 8.47 -21.28
CA GLN A 164 -7.51 8.53 -22.69
C GLN A 164 -8.84 7.81 -22.95
N SER A 165 -9.31 7.00 -22.00
CA SER A 165 -10.64 6.40 -22.03
C SER A 165 -11.14 6.14 -20.61
N SER A 166 -12.43 5.86 -20.50
CA SER A 166 -12.98 5.33 -19.25
C SER A 166 -12.51 3.88 -19.02
N LEU A 167 -12.72 3.40 -17.80
CA LEU A 167 -12.49 1.99 -17.46
C LEU A 167 -13.52 1.08 -18.12
N GLY A 168 -14.80 1.48 -18.16
CA GLY A 168 -15.87 0.72 -18.80
C GLY A 168 -15.65 0.53 -20.30
N GLN A 169 -15.17 1.57 -20.99
CA GLN A 169 -14.81 1.48 -22.41
C GLN A 169 -13.70 0.44 -22.63
N TRP A 170 -12.62 0.50 -21.85
CA TRP A 170 -11.50 -0.43 -22.00
C TRP A 170 -11.88 -1.89 -21.70
N LEU A 171 -12.72 -2.11 -20.67
CA LEU A 171 -13.26 -3.43 -20.36
C LEU A 171 -14.10 -3.98 -21.52
N LYS A 172 -14.94 -3.15 -22.17
CA LYS A 172 -15.71 -3.55 -23.36
C LYS A 172 -14.79 -3.89 -24.54
N GLU A 173 -13.77 -3.07 -24.79
CA GLU A 173 -12.76 -3.29 -25.85
C GLU A 173 -12.07 -4.66 -25.71
N GLN A 174 -11.75 -5.07 -24.48
CA GLN A 174 -11.09 -6.35 -24.16
C GLN A 174 -12.08 -7.48 -23.87
N GLY A 175 -13.39 -7.23 -23.99
CA GLY A 175 -14.42 -8.23 -23.76
C GLY A 175 -14.49 -8.72 -22.31
N ILE A 176 -14.21 -7.87 -21.31
CA ILE A 176 -14.19 -8.22 -19.89
C ILE A 176 -15.50 -7.77 -19.21
N PRO A 177 -16.30 -8.71 -18.67
CA PRO A 177 -17.49 -8.39 -17.90
C PRO A 177 -17.15 -7.64 -16.62
N ALA A 178 -17.99 -6.67 -16.27
CA ALA A 178 -17.85 -5.98 -15.01
C ALA A 178 -19.19 -5.46 -14.49
N MET A 179 -19.36 -5.54 -13.17
CA MET A 179 -20.57 -5.08 -12.49
C MET A 179 -20.26 -4.13 -11.33
N HIS A 180 -21.11 -3.12 -11.16
CA HIS A 180 -21.05 -2.20 -10.02
C HIS A 180 -22.36 -2.25 -9.22
N GLY A 181 -22.38 -1.60 -8.05
CA GLY A 181 -23.52 -1.63 -7.14
C GLY A 181 -23.53 -2.86 -6.24
N VAL A 182 -22.39 -3.53 -6.06
CA VAL A 182 -22.28 -4.68 -5.14
C VAL A 182 -21.75 -4.19 -3.78
N ASP A 183 -22.30 -4.68 -2.66
CA ASP A 183 -21.65 -4.49 -1.36
C ASP A 183 -20.36 -5.34 -1.30
N THR A 184 -19.27 -4.77 -1.83
CA THR A 184 -17.97 -5.45 -1.88
C THR A 184 -17.39 -5.70 -0.50
N ARG A 185 -17.82 -4.96 0.55
CA ARG A 185 -17.42 -5.21 1.93
C ARG A 185 -18.09 -6.47 2.47
N ALA A 186 -19.40 -6.64 2.27
CA ALA A 186 -20.11 -7.86 2.65
C ALA A 186 -19.56 -9.08 1.89
N LEU A 187 -19.32 -8.92 0.58
CA LEU A 187 -18.72 -9.97 -0.26
C LEU A 187 -17.32 -10.36 0.22
N THR A 188 -16.47 -9.38 0.51
CA THR A 188 -15.12 -9.61 1.05
C THR A 188 -15.16 -10.34 2.39
N LYS A 189 -16.05 -9.94 3.31
CA LYS A 189 -16.25 -10.66 4.59
C LYS A 189 -16.63 -12.12 4.36
N ARG A 190 -17.48 -12.38 3.36
CA ARG A 190 -17.91 -13.73 2.99
C ARG A 190 -16.75 -14.58 2.48
N ILE A 191 -15.98 -14.07 1.52
CA ILE A 191 -14.77 -14.73 0.99
C ILE A 191 -13.78 -15.00 2.14
N ARG A 192 -13.55 -14.02 3.03
CA ARG A 192 -12.66 -14.21 4.19
C ARG A 192 -13.15 -15.32 5.15
N GLN A 193 -14.47 -15.43 5.35
CA GLN A 193 -15.07 -16.41 6.27
C GLN A 193 -15.13 -17.81 5.68
N LYS A 194 -15.51 -17.96 4.41
CA LYS A 194 -15.72 -19.25 3.73
C LYS A 194 -14.49 -19.74 2.97
N GLY A 195 -13.63 -18.82 2.56
CA GLY A 195 -12.52 -19.04 1.65
C GLY A 195 -12.82 -18.49 0.25
N SER A 196 -11.79 -18.41 -0.59
CA SER A 196 -11.94 -18.25 -2.03
C SER A 196 -12.82 -19.38 -2.56
N MET A 197 -13.76 -19.04 -3.43
CA MET A 197 -14.79 -19.94 -3.93
C MET A 197 -15.07 -19.65 -5.39
N LEU A 198 -15.76 -20.56 -6.07
CA LEU A 198 -16.17 -20.30 -7.44
C LEU A 198 -17.29 -19.25 -7.48
N GLY A 199 -17.25 -18.41 -8.52
CA GLY A 199 -18.28 -17.46 -8.85
C GLY A 199 -18.59 -17.52 -10.35
N ARG A 200 -19.84 -17.25 -10.72
CA ARG A 200 -20.24 -17.00 -12.10
C ARG A 200 -21.06 -15.73 -12.20
N MET A 201 -20.67 -14.86 -13.12
CA MET A 201 -21.32 -13.60 -13.42
C MET A 201 -22.22 -13.82 -14.64
N LEU A 202 -23.53 -13.81 -14.41
CA LEU A 202 -24.55 -14.16 -15.40
C LEU A 202 -25.23 -12.89 -15.91
N LEU A 203 -25.23 -12.68 -17.23
CA LEU A 203 -25.87 -11.53 -17.87
C LEU A 203 -27.40 -11.68 -17.88
N GLN A 204 -28.11 -10.60 -17.64
CA GLN A 204 -29.57 -10.56 -17.79
C GLN A 204 -30.00 -10.75 -19.25
N LYS A 205 -30.98 -11.62 -19.49
CA LYS A 205 -31.59 -11.84 -20.81
C LYS A 205 -32.46 -10.63 -21.20
N SER A 206 -32.55 -10.35 -22.50
CA SER A 206 -33.36 -9.26 -23.04
C SER A 206 -34.88 -9.48 -22.94
N GLU A 207 -35.35 -10.70 -22.69
CA GLU A 207 -36.77 -11.04 -22.61
C GLU A 207 -37.18 -11.44 -21.19
N THR A 208 -38.06 -10.65 -20.56
CA THR A 208 -38.71 -10.98 -19.29
C THR A 208 -39.75 -12.07 -19.50
N VAL A 209 -39.52 -13.26 -18.96
CA VAL A 209 -40.53 -14.32 -18.93
C VAL A 209 -41.59 -13.96 -17.89
N ASN A 210 -42.78 -13.57 -18.36
CA ASN A 210 -43.95 -13.40 -17.50
C ASN A 210 -44.40 -14.77 -16.98
N GLY A 211 -44.04 -15.08 -15.72
CA GLY A 211 -44.68 -16.13 -14.93
C GLY A 211 -43.75 -17.27 -14.51
N ALA A 212 -43.35 -17.26 -13.23
CA ALA A 212 -43.42 -18.41 -12.31
C ALA A 212 -42.84 -17.97 -10.95
N SER A 213 -43.70 -18.00 -9.92
CA SER A 213 -43.30 -17.89 -8.52
C SER A 213 -42.68 -19.21 -8.08
N ASP A 214 -41.36 -19.31 -8.16
CA ASP A 214 -40.61 -20.39 -7.52
C ASP A 214 -39.28 -19.86 -6.96
N LYS A 215 -38.68 -20.57 -6.00
CA LYS A 215 -37.44 -20.15 -5.29
C LYS A 215 -36.23 -19.91 -6.20
N ASP A 216 -36.29 -20.36 -7.46
CA ASP A 216 -35.28 -20.16 -8.50
C ASP A 216 -35.71 -19.16 -9.60
N SER A 217 -36.74 -18.33 -9.35
CA SER A 217 -37.36 -17.45 -10.34
C SER A 217 -36.38 -16.51 -11.04
N TRP A 218 -35.32 -16.07 -10.34
CA TRP A 218 -34.33 -15.18 -10.93
C TRP A 218 -33.53 -15.85 -12.04
N ARG A 219 -33.14 -17.13 -11.93
CA ARG A 219 -32.27 -17.81 -12.91
C ARG A 219 -32.86 -17.82 -14.31
N SER A 220 -34.18 -17.84 -14.43
CA SER A 220 -34.88 -17.76 -15.72
C SER A 220 -34.55 -16.47 -16.50
N SER A 221 -34.35 -15.37 -15.76
CA SER A 221 -34.08 -14.02 -16.29
C SER A 221 -32.60 -13.77 -16.64
N TYR A 222 -31.70 -14.72 -16.34
CA TYR A 222 -30.27 -14.61 -16.61
C TYR A 222 -29.79 -15.76 -17.51
N GLU A 223 -28.69 -15.52 -18.21
CA GLU A 223 -28.00 -16.55 -19.00
C GLU A 223 -27.54 -17.72 -18.13
N GLN A 224 -27.43 -18.90 -18.75
CA GLN A 224 -26.82 -20.07 -18.10
C GLN A 224 -25.35 -20.14 -18.50
N PHE A 225 -24.49 -20.42 -17.53
CA PHE A 225 -23.05 -20.54 -17.73
C PHE A 225 -22.49 -21.57 -16.75
N ASP A 226 -21.59 -22.44 -17.22
CA ASP A 226 -21.03 -23.51 -16.40
C ASP A 226 -20.03 -22.98 -15.37
N TRP A 227 -19.90 -23.70 -14.25
CA TRP A 227 -18.85 -23.44 -13.28
C TRP A 227 -17.49 -23.76 -13.89
N VAL A 228 -16.50 -22.90 -13.64
CA VAL A 228 -15.12 -23.09 -14.10
C VAL A 228 -14.19 -22.88 -12.93
N ASP A 229 -13.48 -23.94 -12.51
CA ASP A 229 -12.34 -23.81 -11.62
C ASP A 229 -11.07 -23.55 -12.46
N PRO A 230 -10.50 -22.33 -12.43
CA PRO A 230 -9.28 -22.03 -13.16
C PRO A 230 -8.06 -22.77 -12.58
N ASN A 231 -8.07 -23.16 -11.29
CA ASN A 231 -6.92 -23.79 -10.63
C ASN A 231 -6.68 -25.23 -11.07
N ALA A 232 -7.66 -25.89 -11.69
CA ALA A 232 -7.51 -27.23 -12.26
C ALA A 232 -6.70 -27.24 -13.57
N LYS A 233 -6.35 -26.07 -14.12
CA LYS A 233 -5.64 -25.92 -15.39
C LYS A 233 -4.24 -25.36 -15.17
N ASN A 234 -3.34 -25.65 -16.10
CA ASN A 234 -2.07 -24.94 -16.21
C ASN A 234 -2.31 -23.54 -16.81
N LEU A 235 -2.68 -22.57 -15.96
CA LEU A 235 -2.92 -21.19 -16.37
C LEU A 235 -1.67 -20.49 -16.91
N VAL A 236 -0.48 -20.92 -16.47
CA VAL A 236 0.80 -20.39 -16.95
C VAL A 236 0.95 -20.61 -18.46
N SER A 237 0.54 -21.77 -18.97
CA SER A 237 0.57 -22.05 -20.41
C SER A 237 -0.27 -21.07 -21.24
N GLU A 238 -1.26 -20.41 -20.65
CA GLU A 238 -2.10 -19.41 -21.32
C GLU A 238 -1.47 -18.00 -21.33
N VAL A 239 -0.64 -17.67 -20.33
CA VAL A 239 -0.10 -16.32 -20.13
C VAL A 239 1.38 -16.19 -20.50
N SER A 240 2.13 -17.28 -20.47
CA SER A 240 3.54 -17.32 -20.83
C SER A 240 3.74 -17.03 -22.32
N ILE A 241 4.80 -16.31 -22.66
CA ILE A 241 5.26 -16.12 -24.04
C ILE A 241 5.49 -17.47 -24.74
N LYS A 242 5.37 -17.47 -26.07
CA LYS A 242 5.48 -18.70 -26.87
C LYS A 242 6.88 -18.98 -27.38
N GLU A 243 7.68 -17.94 -27.58
CA GLU A 243 9.04 -18.03 -28.10
C GLU A 243 9.97 -17.12 -27.31
N PRO A 244 11.22 -17.50 -27.05
CA PRO A 244 12.17 -16.68 -26.32
C PRO A 244 12.37 -15.30 -26.95
N ARG A 245 12.50 -14.28 -26.12
CA ARG A 245 12.66 -12.88 -26.55
C ARG A 245 13.72 -12.17 -25.73
N LEU A 246 14.64 -11.50 -26.43
CA LEU A 246 15.73 -10.75 -25.83
C LEU A 246 15.38 -9.27 -25.68
N PHE A 247 15.65 -8.71 -24.51
CA PHE A 247 15.53 -7.28 -24.20
C PHE A 247 16.88 -6.75 -23.73
N SER A 248 17.36 -5.68 -24.36
CA SER A 248 18.64 -5.07 -24.04
C SER A 248 18.46 -3.78 -23.25
N PRO A 249 19.31 -3.51 -22.24
CA PRO A 249 19.26 -2.31 -21.43
C PRO A 249 19.77 -1.09 -22.23
N PRO A 250 19.54 0.14 -21.75
CA PRO A 250 20.16 1.33 -22.33
C PRO A 250 21.69 1.26 -22.27
N GLU A 251 22.36 1.72 -23.33
CA GLU A 251 23.83 1.60 -23.46
C GLU A 251 24.61 2.26 -22.32
N ASN A 252 24.11 3.37 -21.78
CA ASN A 252 24.75 4.14 -20.72
C ASN A 252 24.75 3.44 -19.35
N VAL A 253 23.89 2.43 -19.15
CA VAL A 253 23.84 1.63 -17.91
C VAL A 253 24.22 0.17 -18.13
N ALA A 254 24.44 -0.26 -19.37
CA ALA A 254 24.66 -1.65 -19.72
C ALA A 254 25.92 -2.23 -19.06
N LEU A 255 25.73 -3.31 -18.30
CA LEU A 255 26.80 -4.08 -17.66
C LEU A 255 27.42 -5.08 -18.63
N LYS A 256 28.73 -5.25 -18.54
CA LYS A 256 29.51 -6.14 -19.42
C LYS A 256 30.10 -7.30 -18.65
N HIS A 257 29.95 -8.50 -19.21
CA HIS A 257 30.66 -9.70 -18.79
C HIS A 257 32.15 -9.59 -19.22
N PRO A 258 33.11 -10.21 -18.50
CA PRO A 258 34.53 -10.20 -18.87
C PRO A 258 34.85 -10.69 -20.29
N SER A 259 33.96 -11.49 -20.89
CA SER A 259 34.08 -11.93 -22.30
C SER A 259 33.66 -10.86 -23.33
N GLY A 260 33.20 -9.68 -22.89
CA GLY A 260 32.76 -8.57 -23.75
C GLY A 260 31.26 -8.57 -24.08
N ARG A 261 30.53 -9.68 -23.86
CA ARG A 261 29.07 -9.71 -24.02
C ARG A 261 28.35 -8.95 -22.88
N PRO A 262 27.10 -8.52 -23.05
CA PRO A 262 26.28 -8.04 -21.93
C PRO A 262 26.15 -9.11 -20.83
N ILE A 263 26.08 -8.68 -19.57
CA ILE A 263 25.60 -9.56 -18.50
C ILE A 263 24.15 -9.90 -18.80
N ARG A 264 23.81 -11.20 -18.77
CA ARG A 264 22.49 -11.67 -19.18
C ARG A 264 21.77 -12.40 -18.05
N VAL A 265 20.52 -12.04 -17.83
CA VAL A 265 19.56 -12.77 -16.99
C VAL A 265 18.62 -13.56 -17.89
N LEU A 266 18.45 -14.85 -17.61
CA LEU A 266 17.34 -15.62 -18.17
C LEU A 266 16.13 -15.41 -17.26
N CYS A 267 15.05 -14.84 -17.81
CA CYS A 267 13.78 -14.63 -17.12
C CYS A 267 12.78 -15.68 -17.58
N LEU A 268 12.48 -16.66 -16.73
CA LEU A 268 11.44 -17.64 -17.01
C LEU A 268 10.07 -16.98 -16.82
N ASP A 269 9.32 -16.84 -17.90
CA ASP A 269 7.99 -16.26 -17.90
C ASP A 269 6.96 -17.30 -17.48
N VAL A 270 6.60 -17.28 -16.20
CA VAL A 270 5.48 -18.05 -15.65
C VAL A 270 4.20 -17.20 -15.48
N GLY A 271 4.14 -16.01 -16.09
CA GLY A 271 3.10 -15.00 -15.90
C GLY A 271 3.67 -13.62 -15.55
N LEU A 272 4.74 -13.24 -16.24
CA LEU A 272 5.60 -12.09 -16.00
C LEU A 272 4.85 -10.76 -16.06
N LYS A 273 4.98 -9.98 -14.99
CA LYS A 273 4.66 -8.55 -14.99
C LYS A 273 5.77 -7.73 -15.62
N TYR A 274 5.40 -6.79 -16.49
CA TYR A 274 6.37 -5.95 -17.21
C TYR A 274 7.27 -5.12 -16.31
N ASN A 275 6.84 -4.72 -15.11
CA ASN A 275 7.73 -3.98 -14.24
C ASN A 275 8.94 -4.78 -13.75
N GLN A 276 8.89 -6.12 -13.73
CA GLN A 276 10.07 -6.95 -13.44
C GLN A 276 11.15 -6.78 -14.53
N LEU A 277 10.75 -6.68 -15.79
CA LEU A 277 11.67 -6.37 -16.90
C LEU A 277 12.24 -4.97 -16.76
N ARG A 278 11.40 -3.97 -16.44
CA ARG A 278 11.86 -2.59 -16.23
C ARG A 278 12.91 -2.54 -15.11
N CYS A 279 12.66 -3.21 -13.97
CA CYS A 279 13.60 -3.27 -12.85
C CYS A 279 14.94 -3.91 -13.21
N LEU A 280 14.94 -5.00 -13.99
CA LEU A 280 16.17 -5.68 -14.45
C LEU A 280 16.94 -4.85 -15.48
N LEU A 281 16.28 -4.33 -16.51
CA LEU A 281 16.90 -3.56 -17.59
C LEU A 281 17.46 -2.22 -17.09
N ALA A 282 16.76 -1.54 -16.16
CA ALA A 282 17.25 -0.31 -15.56
C ALA A 282 18.55 -0.51 -14.75
N ARG A 283 18.82 -1.75 -14.30
CA ARG A 283 20.06 -2.16 -13.63
C ARG A 283 21.14 -2.65 -14.60
N GLY A 284 20.93 -2.47 -15.90
CA GLY A 284 21.97 -2.65 -16.91
C GLY A 284 22.18 -4.08 -17.38
N VAL A 285 21.32 -5.04 -17.03
CA VAL A 285 21.42 -6.40 -17.57
C VAL A 285 20.59 -6.58 -18.83
N GLU A 286 21.03 -7.46 -19.71
CA GLU A 286 20.22 -8.00 -20.79
C GLU A 286 19.30 -9.09 -20.27
N VAL A 287 18.04 -9.14 -20.72
CA VAL A 287 17.05 -10.10 -20.24
C VAL A 287 16.56 -10.97 -21.39
N LEU A 288 16.86 -12.27 -21.33
CA LEU A 288 16.26 -13.28 -22.21
C LEU A 288 15.01 -13.82 -21.52
N VAL A 289 13.84 -13.35 -21.95
CA VAL A 289 12.57 -13.91 -21.49
C VAL A 289 12.31 -15.21 -22.22
N ALA A 290 11.99 -16.28 -21.50
CA ALA A 290 11.78 -17.61 -22.06
C ALA A 290 10.43 -18.21 -21.61
N PRO A 291 9.78 -19.05 -22.45
CA PRO A 291 8.56 -19.77 -22.08
C PRO A 291 8.71 -20.62 -20.81
N TRP A 292 7.62 -20.82 -20.08
CA TRP A 292 7.60 -21.55 -18.80
C TRP A 292 8.19 -22.97 -18.83
N ASP A 293 8.14 -23.64 -19.98
CA ASP A 293 8.61 -25.01 -20.23
C ASP A 293 9.98 -25.09 -20.91
N TYR A 294 10.67 -23.95 -21.05
CA TYR A 294 11.97 -23.85 -21.72
C TYR A 294 13.05 -24.68 -21.00
N ASP A 295 13.93 -25.36 -21.77
CA ASP A 295 15.07 -26.14 -21.24
C ASP A 295 16.27 -25.22 -20.91
N PHE A 296 16.07 -24.33 -19.94
CA PHE A 296 17.10 -23.40 -19.46
C PHE A 296 18.31 -24.05 -18.75
N PRO A 297 18.24 -25.23 -18.08
CA PRO A 297 19.41 -25.79 -17.38
C PRO A 297 20.64 -26.00 -18.27
N THR A 298 20.43 -26.28 -19.56
CA THR A 298 21.52 -26.52 -20.53
C THR A 298 22.33 -25.25 -20.84
N LEU A 299 21.75 -24.08 -20.60
CA LEU A 299 22.30 -22.76 -20.93
C LEU A 299 23.02 -22.10 -19.75
N ALA A 300 22.84 -22.63 -18.54
CA ALA A 300 23.31 -22.04 -17.28
C ALA A 300 24.83 -21.86 -17.24
N GLY A 301 25.28 -20.62 -16.97
CA GLY A 301 26.70 -20.25 -16.87
C GLY A 301 27.42 -20.16 -18.22
N LYS A 302 26.69 -20.32 -19.33
CA LYS A 302 27.20 -20.14 -20.70
C LYS A 302 26.52 -18.95 -21.35
N ASP A 303 25.21 -19.09 -21.56
CA ASP A 303 24.41 -18.13 -22.31
C ASP A 303 23.71 -17.11 -21.40
N TYR A 304 23.60 -17.41 -20.10
CA TYR A 304 23.12 -16.49 -19.07
C TYR A 304 23.94 -16.61 -17.76
N ASP A 305 23.93 -15.53 -16.98
CA ASP A 305 24.71 -15.35 -15.75
C ASP A 305 23.85 -15.42 -14.47
N GLY A 306 22.54 -15.23 -14.59
CA GLY A 306 21.57 -15.40 -13.50
C GLY A 306 20.22 -15.90 -14.00
N LEU A 307 19.54 -16.70 -13.19
CA LEU A 307 18.18 -17.17 -13.46
C LEU A 307 17.17 -16.39 -12.62
N PHE A 308 16.18 -15.82 -13.27
CA PHE A 308 15.05 -15.15 -12.65
C PHE A 308 13.76 -15.89 -13.00
N VAL A 309 12.91 -16.18 -12.01
CA VAL A 309 11.61 -16.84 -12.20
C VAL A 309 10.51 -15.87 -11.82
N SER A 310 9.68 -15.49 -12.80
CA SER A 310 8.68 -14.43 -12.62
C SER A 310 7.52 -14.83 -11.69
N ASN A 311 6.61 -13.89 -11.46
CA ASN A 311 5.29 -14.18 -10.90
C ASN A 311 4.39 -14.92 -11.91
N GLY A 312 3.22 -15.37 -11.44
CA GLY A 312 2.22 -15.98 -12.30
C GLY A 312 0.96 -16.51 -11.61
N PRO A 313 -0.02 -16.97 -12.41
CA PRO A 313 -1.28 -17.52 -11.92
C PRO A 313 -1.22 -19.02 -11.62
N GLY A 314 -2.23 -19.48 -10.87
CA GLY A 314 -2.57 -20.91 -10.74
C GLY A 314 -1.85 -21.65 -9.62
N ASP A 315 -2.00 -22.98 -9.64
CA ASP A 315 -1.38 -23.88 -8.66
C ASP A 315 0.03 -24.29 -9.15
N PRO A 316 1.09 -24.04 -8.36
CA PRO A 316 2.45 -24.48 -8.71
C PRO A 316 2.57 -26.00 -8.89
N ALA A 317 1.67 -26.80 -8.33
CA ALA A 317 1.65 -28.26 -8.51
C ALA A 317 1.37 -28.69 -9.96
N THR A 318 0.81 -27.82 -10.79
CA THR A 318 0.52 -28.11 -12.21
C THR A 318 1.74 -27.99 -13.13
N LEU A 319 2.87 -27.48 -12.63
CA LEU A 319 4.06 -27.08 -13.40
C LEU A 319 5.23 -28.07 -13.24
N THR A 320 4.98 -29.34 -13.54
CA THR A 320 5.98 -30.41 -13.37
C THR A 320 7.23 -30.21 -14.23
N ALA A 321 7.08 -29.78 -15.48
CA ALA A 321 8.21 -29.55 -16.40
C ALA A 321 9.15 -28.46 -15.85
N THR A 322 8.59 -27.30 -15.49
CA THR A 322 9.34 -26.20 -14.87
C THR A 322 10.02 -26.61 -13.57
N THR A 323 9.30 -27.31 -12.70
CA THR A 323 9.84 -27.79 -11.42
C THR A 323 11.04 -28.71 -11.65
N THR A 324 10.96 -29.61 -12.64
CA THR A 324 12.06 -30.52 -13.00
C THR A 324 13.30 -29.76 -13.48
N HIS A 325 13.13 -28.74 -14.33
CA HIS A 325 14.25 -27.91 -14.79
C HIS A 325 14.86 -27.08 -13.65
N LEU A 326 14.03 -26.57 -12.73
CA LEU A 326 14.50 -25.86 -11.54
C LEU A 326 15.30 -26.77 -10.60
N THR A 327 14.83 -27.98 -10.34
CA THR A 327 15.55 -28.97 -9.51
C THR A 327 16.95 -29.18 -10.07
N LYS A 328 17.07 -29.48 -11.36
CA LYS A 328 18.37 -29.64 -12.03
C LYS A 328 19.24 -28.38 -11.92
N THR A 329 18.67 -27.19 -12.08
CA THR A 329 19.43 -25.93 -12.02
C THR A 329 19.97 -25.66 -10.62
N LEU A 330 19.18 -25.90 -9.58
CA LEU A 330 19.57 -25.69 -8.19
C LEU A 330 20.60 -26.72 -7.72
N GLU A 331 20.50 -27.97 -8.17
CA GLU A 331 21.50 -29.02 -7.92
C GLU A 331 22.84 -28.70 -8.57
N GLU A 332 22.82 -28.27 -9.85
CA GLU A 332 24.03 -27.90 -10.58
C GLU A 332 24.66 -26.59 -10.07
N GLY A 333 23.83 -25.65 -9.61
CA GLY A 333 24.21 -24.42 -8.92
C GLY A 333 25.21 -23.53 -9.67
N ARG A 334 25.04 -23.40 -11.00
CA ARG A 334 25.99 -22.69 -11.87
C ARG A 334 25.82 -21.17 -11.92
N THR A 335 24.69 -20.65 -11.47
CA THR A 335 24.34 -19.21 -11.53
C THR A 335 23.47 -18.84 -10.33
N PRO A 336 23.49 -17.58 -9.86
CA PRO A 336 22.49 -17.07 -8.92
C PRO A 336 21.05 -17.26 -9.40
N VAL A 337 20.12 -17.45 -8.46
CA VAL A 337 18.70 -17.69 -8.73
C VAL A 337 17.83 -16.77 -7.88
N PHE A 338 16.88 -16.08 -8.51
CA PHE A 338 15.88 -15.26 -7.84
C PHE A 338 14.46 -15.58 -8.33
N GLY A 339 13.52 -15.87 -7.43
CA GLY A 339 12.11 -16.13 -7.77
C GLY A 339 11.14 -15.17 -7.08
N ILE A 340 10.05 -14.82 -7.77
CA ILE A 340 8.99 -13.93 -7.27
C ILE A 340 7.64 -14.64 -7.31
N CYS A 341 6.86 -14.59 -6.23
CA CYS A 341 5.48 -15.09 -6.15
C CYS A 341 5.36 -16.58 -6.58
N LEU A 342 4.83 -16.87 -7.76
CA LEU A 342 4.81 -18.23 -8.30
C LEU A 342 6.22 -18.80 -8.46
N GLY A 343 7.20 -17.99 -8.87
CA GLY A 343 8.61 -18.38 -8.93
C GLY A 343 9.18 -18.77 -7.56
N HIS A 344 8.73 -18.12 -6.48
CA HIS A 344 9.09 -18.52 -5.12
C HIS A 344 8.56 -19.92 -4.78
N GLN A 345 7.28 -20.17 -5.08
CA GLN A 345 6.64 -21.46 -4.85
C GLN A 345 7.27 -22.59 -5.68
N LEU A 346 7.62 -22.31 -6.94
CA LEU A 346 8.28 -23.27 -7.83
C LEU A 346 9.69 -23.63 -7.35
N ILE A 347 10.47 -22.64 -6.90
CA ILE A 347 11.78 -22.89 -6.29
C ILE A 347 11.62 -23.76 -5.03
N ALA A 348 10.69 -23.41 -4.14
CA ALA A 348 10.45 -24.19 -2.92
C ALA A 348 10.05 -25.65 -3.23
N ARG A 349 9.13 -25.86 -4.19
CA ARG A 349 8.75 -27.21 -4.63
C ARG A 349 9.89 -27.98 -5.28
N SER A 350 10.73 -27.30 -6.06
CA SER A 350 11.87 -27.95 -6.74
C SER A 350 12.93 -28.49 -5.77
N VAL A 351 12.94 -28.03 -4.52
CA VAL A 351 13.79 -28.53 -3.44
C VAL A 351 13.04 -29.44 -2.46
N GLY A 352 11.79 -29.81 -2.76
CA GLY A 352 11.01 -30.77 -1.99
C GLY A 352 10.08 -30.16 -0.93
N ALA A 353 10.00 -28.83 -0.81
CA ALA A 353 9.04 -28.19 0.09
C ALA A 353 7.60 -28.29 -0.45
N GLN A 354 6.64 -28.31 0.46
CA GLN A 354 5.22 -28.39 0.18
C GLN A 354 4.61 -27.00 -0.04
N THR A 355 3.58 -26.94 -0.88
CA THR A 355 2.74 -25.75 -1.07
C THR A 355 1.29 -26.10 -0.78
N SER A 356 0.55 -25.20 -0.15
CA SER A 356 -0.87 -25.40 0.16
C SER A 356 -1.72 -24.23 -0.30
N LYS A 357 -2.97 -24.50 -0.69
CA LYS A 357 -3.95 -23.45 -1.02
C LYS A 357 -4.36 -22.73 0.26
N MET A 358 -4.16 -21.41 0.28
CA MET A 358 -4.58 -20.55 1.36
C MET A 358 -6.10 -20.40 1.35
N LYS A 359 -6.68 -20.13 2.52
CA LYS A 359 -8.12 -19.93 2.65
C LYS A 359 -8.66 -18.86 1.70
N PHE A 360 -8.07 -17.68 1.66
CA PHE A 360 -8.47 -16.58 0.76
C PHE A 360 -7.29 -15.84 0.12
N GLY A 361 -6.06 -16.34 0.31
CA GLY A 361 -4.81 -15.76 -0.20
C GLY A 361 -4.44 -14.40 0.39
N ASN A 362 -3.24 -13.93 0.03
CA ASN A 362 -2.77 -12.59 0.36
C ASN A 362 -2.82 -11.73 -0.91
N ARG A 363 -3.71 -10.72 -0.89
CA ARG A 363 -4.05 -9.89 -2.05
C ARG A 363 -4.23 -8.44 -1.64
N GLY A 364 -3.19 -7.62 -1.83
CA GLY A 364 -3.19 -6.26 -1.34
C GLY A 364 -1.88 -5.52 -1.55
N GLN A 365 -1.88 -4.23 -1.23
CA GLN A 365 -0.72 -3.32 -1.35
C GLN A 365 -0.18 -2.90 0.04
N ASN A 366 -0.67 -3.53 1.10
CA ASN A 366 -0.46 -3.13 2.49
C ASN A 366 -0.01 -4.30 3.38
N ILE A 367 0.60 -5.33 2.80
CA ILE A 367 0.88 -6.57 3.52
C ILE A 367 2.29 -6.51 4.13
N PRO A 368 2.41 -6.57 5.47
CA PRO A 368 3.68 -6.43 6.16
C PRO A 368 4.49 -7.74 6.14
N CYS A 369 5.74 -7.67 5.68
CA CYS A 369 6.68 -8.79 5.67
C CYS A 369 7.92 -8.45 6.50
N THR A 370 8.23 -9.27 7.50
CA THR A 370 9.41 -9.11 8.35
C THR A 370 10.58 -9.89 7.78
N SER A 371 11.69 -9.22 7.52
CA SER A 371 12.95 -9.87 7.15
C SER A 371 13.51 -10.63 8.36
N MET A 372 13.79 -11.92 8.18
CA MET A 372 14.40 -12.74 9.22
C MET A 372 15.89 -12.41 9.44
N VAL A 373 16.51 -11.72 8.48
CA VAL A 373 17.92 -11.30 8.52
C VAL A 373 18.10 -10.01 9.32
N SER A 374 17.34 -8.97 8.98
CA SER A 374 17.51 -7.63 9.56
C SER A 374 16.50 -7.31 10.67
N GLY A 375 15.43 -8.10 10.80
CA GLY A 375 14.29 -7.78 11.67
C GLY A 375 13.43 -6.61 11.17
N LYS A 376 13.74 -6.02 10.00
CA LYS A 376 12.98 -4.93 9.42
C LYS A 376 11.67 -5.44 8.82
N CYS A 377 10.58 -4.75 9.10
CA CYS A 377 9.29 -4.97 8.45
C CYS A 377 9.16 -4.05 7.23
N HIS A 378 8.73 -4.61 6.10
CA HIS A 378 8.46 -3.91 4.85
C HIS A 378 6.99 -4.04 4.50
N ILE A 379 6.39 -2.99 3.92
CA ILE A 379 5.05 -3.11 3.33
C ILE A 379 5.22 -3.59 1.89
N THR A 380 4.44 -4.59 1.51
CA THR A 380 4.59 -5.30 0.24
C THR A 380 3.29 -5.35 -0.54
N SER A 381 3.43 -5.48 -1.87
CA SER A 381 2.34 -5.82 -2.78
C SER A 381 2.31 -7.33 -2.98
N GLN A 382 1.15 -7.95 -2.80
CA GLN A 382 0.98 -9.40 -2.93
C GLN A 382 -0.27 -9.75 -3.72
N ASN A 383 -0.17 -10.83 -4.49
CA ASN A 383 -1.29 -11.44 -5.19
C ASN A 383 -1.06 -12.95 -5.35
N HIS A 384 -1.30 -13.73 -4.28
CA HIS A 384 -1.18 -15.19 -4.34
C HIS A 384 -2.23 -15.90 -3.50
N GLY A 385 -2.67 -17.07 -3.99
CA GLY A 385 -3.62 -17.95 -3.31
C GLY A 385 -3.00 -19.21 -2.71
N TYR A 386 -1.70 -19.43 -2.90
CA TYR A 386 -0.94 -20.56 -2.38
C TYR A 386 0.22 -20.06 -1.55
N ALA A 387 0.66 -20.84 -0.56
CA ALA A 387 1.82 -20.52 0.28
C ALA A 387 2.73 -21.73 0.43
N VAL A 388 4.02 -21.48 0.61
CA VAL A 388 5.02 -22.49 0.96
C VAL A 388 4.87 -22.83 2.44
N ASP A 389 4.89 -24.12 2.76
CA ASP A 389 5.01 -24.58 4.14
C ASP A 389 6.48 -24.57 4.56
N ALA A 390 6.87 -23.55 5.33
CA ALA A 390 8.24 -23.39 5.81
C ALA A 390 8.74 -24.59 6.64
N THR A 391 7.85 -25.35 7.30
CA THR A 391 8.24 -26.51 8.10
C THR A 391 8.67 -27.70 7.26
N SER A 392 8.35 -27.68 5.96
CA SER A 392 8.72 -28.70 4.99
C SER A 392 10.02 -28.37 4.22
N LEU A 393 10.67 -27.24 4.53
CA LEU A 393 11.93 -26.87 3.90
C LEU A 393 13.03 -27.91 4.24
N PRO A 394 13.80 -28.37 3.25
CA PRO A 394 14.92 -29.28 3.49
C PRO A 394 16.09 -28.58 4.16
N GLU A 395 17.06 -29.37 4.63
CA GLU A 395 18.34 -28.84 5.11
C GLU A 395 19.01 -27.97 4.04
N GLY A 396 19.62 -26.86 4.47
CA GLY A 396 20.27 -25.89 3.58
C GLY A 396 19.37 -24.74 3.11
N TRP A 397 18.07 -24.79 3.42
CA TRP A 397 17.12 -23.72 3.14
C TRP A 397 16.52 -23.17 4.43
N GLU A 398 16.29 -21.86 4.46
CA GLU A 398 15.66 -21.17 5.60
C GLU A 398 14.73 -20.05 5.14
N GLU A 399 13.86 -19.61 6.05
CA GLU A 399 12.96 -18.49 5.81
C GLU A 399 13.74 -17.17 5.69
N LEU A 400 13.40 -16.39 4.66
CA LEU A 400 13.96 -15.06 4.43
C LEU A 400 13.00 -13.96 4.89
N PHE A 401 11.71 -14.12 4.61
CA PHE A 401 10.65 -13.20 5.03
C PHE A 401 9.46 -13.98 5.59
N VAL A 402 8.77 -13.38 6.57
CA VAL A 402 7.55 -13.92 7.17
C VAL A 402 6.47 -12.84 7.21
N ASN A 403 5.24 -13.21 6.91
CA ASN A 403 4.09 -12.31 6.99
C ASN A 403 3.81 -11.95 8.45
N ALA A 404 3.76 -10.66 8.78
CA ALA A 404 3.56 -10.22 10.15
C ALA A 404 2.08 -10.33 10.62
N ASN A 405 1.13 -10.55 9.71
CA ASN A 405 -0.29 -10.69 10.04
C ASN A 405 -0.69 -12.13 10.35
N ASP A 406 -0.23 -13.10 9.56
CA ASP A 406 -0.68 -14.50 9.65
C ASP A 406 0.46 -15.53 9.79
N GLY A 407 1.72 -15.09 9.74
CA GLY A 407 2.88 -15.95 9.91
C GLY A 407 3.22 -16.85 8.72
N THR A 408 2.58 -16.67 7.56
CA THR A 408 2.94 -17.47 6.37
C THR A 408 4.32 -17.11 5.85
N ASN A 409 4.96 -18.07 5.17
CA ASN A 409 6.23 -17.85 4.52
C ASN A 409 6.10 -16.79 3.41
N GLU A 410 7.02 -15.83 3.39
CA GLU A 410 7.05 -14.74 2.41
C GLU A 410 8.37 -14.71 1.61
N GLY A 411 9.21 -15.71 1.82
CA GLY A 411 10.48 -15.85 1.12
C GLY A 411 11.38 -16.90 1.75
N ILE A 412 12.29 -17.43 0.95
CA ILE A 412 13.30 -18.41 1.37
C ILE A 412 14.66 -18.05 0.79
N ARG A 413 15.72 -18.53 1.43
CA ARG A 413 17.09 -18.46 0.90
C ARG A 413 17.87 -19.73 1.18
N HIS A 414 18.89 -19.97 0.37
CA HIS A 414 19.86 -21.02 0.63
C HIS A 414 20.98 -20.51 1.55
N VAL A 415 21.42 -21.33 2.50
CA VAL A 415 22.40 -20.93 3.54
C VAL A 415 23.84 -20.83 3.03
N SER A 416 24.14 -21.42 1.87
CA SER A 416 25.49 -21.48 1.30
C SER A 416 25.56 -21.29 -0.23
N ARG A 417 24.48 -20.83 -0.85
CA ARG A 417 24.40 -20.62 -2.31
C ARG A 417 23.67 -19.30 -2.59
N PRO A 418 23.93 -18.64 -3.73
CA PRO A 418 23.31 -17.37 -4.08
C PRO A 418 21.88 -17.56 -4.62
N PHE A 419 21.04 -18.28 -3.88
CA PHE A 419 19.64 -18.56 -4.22
C PHE A 419 18.73 -17.94 -3.18
N PHE A 420 17.73 -17.21 -3.65
CA PHE A 420 16.67 -16.70 -2.79
C PHE A 420 15.39 -16.48 -3.58
N SER A 421 14.26 -16.36 -2.89
CA SER A 421 13.00 -16.03 -3.50
C SER A 421 12.07 -15.34 -2.51
N VAL A 422 11.11 -14.58 -3.02
CA VAL A 422 10.11 -13.86 -2.23
C VAL A 422 8.71 -14.12 -2.76
N GLN A 423 7.75 -14.24 -1.87
CA GLN A 423 6.36 -14.53 -2.21
C GLN A 423 5.59 -13.27 -2.66
N PHE A 424 6.03 -12.09 -2.18
CA PHE A 424 5.51 -10.79 -2.60
C PHE A 424 6.18 -10.26 -3.88
N HIS A 425 5.69 -9.14 -4.38
CA HIS A 425 6.10 -8.52 -5.64
C HIS A 425 6.97 -7.27 -5.38
N PRO A 426 8.31 -7.38 -5.34
CA PRO A 426 9.20 -6.23 -5.16
C PRO A 426 9.21 -5.24 -6.33
N GLU A 427 8.70 -5.65 -7.50
CA GLU A 427 8.43 -4.73 -8.61
C GLU A 427 7.16 -3.90 -8.38
N SER A 428 6.33 -4.26 -7.39
CA SER A 428 5.12 -3.53 -7.00
C SER A 428 4.11 -3.38 -8.14
N THR A 429 3.92 -2.18 -8.68
CA THR A 429 3.07 -1.81 -9.84
C THR A 429 1.79 -2.65 -9.95
N PRO A 430 0.80 -2.40 -9.06
CA PRO A 430 0.76 -1.32 -8.07
C PRO A 430 1.33 -1.72 -6.69
N GLY A 431 1.51 -0.72 -5.82
CA GLY A 431 1.93 -0.91 -4.43
C GLY A 431 3.22 -0.16 -4.06
N PRO A 432 3.68 -0.29 -2.80
CA PRO A 432 4.85 0.40 -2.27
C PRO A 432 6.15 -0.12 -2.88
N ARG A 433 7.15 0.74 -3.09
CA ARG A 433 8.47 0.40 -3.67
C ARG A 433 9.52 0.01 -2.61
N ASP A 434 9.08 -0.37 -1.42
CA ASP A 434 9.91 -0.61 -0.23
C ASP A 434 10.88 -1.80 -0.34
N THR A 435 10.72 -2.63 -1.37
CA THR A 435 11.47 -3.89 -1.55
C THR A 435 12.12 -4.02 -2.93
N GLU A 436 12.14 -2.96 -3.74
CA GLU A 436 12.78 -3.00 -5.07
C GLU A 436 14.29 -3.28 -4.99
N PHE A 437 14.92 -2.99 -3.84
CA PHE A 437 16.34 -3.30 -3.57
C PHE A 437 16.70 -4.78 -3.74
N LEU A 438 15.72 -5.70 -3.73
CA LEU A 438 15.95 -7.12 -3.98
C LEU A 438 16.42 -7.40 -5.42
N PHE A 439 16.08 -6.54 -6.38
CA PHE A 439 16.69 -6.61 -7.71
C PHE A 439 18.17 -6.23 -7.66
N ASP A 440 18.57 -5.23 -6.85
CA ASP A 440 19.98 -4.88 -6.65
C ASP A 440 20.74 -6.05 -6.02
N VAL A 441 20.17 -6.70 -5.01
CA VAL A 441 20.73 -7.92 -4.38
C VAL A 441 20.99 -9.01 -5.42
N PHE A 442 20.03 -9.25 -6.33
CA PHE A 442 20.17 -10.26 -7.37
C PHE A 442 21.28 -9.91 -8.37
N ILE A 443 21.30 -8.67 -8.90
CA ILE A 443 22.32 -8.25 -9.87
C ILE A 443 23.72 -8.23 -9.24
N ASN A 444 23.84 -7.77 -8.00
CA ASN A 444 25.12 -7.81 -7.27
C ASN A 444 25.61 -9.24 -7.09
N SER A 445 24.73 -10.18 -6.76
CA SER A 445 25.08 -11.61 -6.64
C SER A 445 25.63 -12.18 -7.96
N ILE A 446 25.08 -11.76 -9.10
CA ILE A 446 25.57 -12.13 -10.43
C ILE A 446 26.97 -11.56 -10.66
N GLN A 447 27.16 -10.27 -10.42
CA GLN A 447 28.46 -9.60 -10.60
C GLN A 447 29.54 -10.22 -9.71
N GLU A 448 29.22 -10.55 -8.47
CA GLU A 448 30.12 -11.24 -7.54
C GLU A 448 30.51 -12.64 -8.04
N CYS A 449 29.57 -13.41 -8.57
CA CYS A 449 29.84 -14.74 -9.14
C CYS A 449 30.70 -14.67 -10.41
N ILE A 450 30.47 -13.66 -11.26
CA ILE A 450 31.30 -13.40 -12.44
C ILE A 450 32.73 -13.02 -12.02
N ALA A 451 32.87 -12.17 -10.99
CA ALA A 451 34.17 -11.75 -10.48
C ALA A 451 34.93 -12.89 -9.78
N SER A 452 34.21 -13.79 -9.10
CA SER A 452 34.79 -14.92 -8.39
C SER A 452 33.83 -16.12 -8.37
N PRO A 453 34.20 -17.25 -9.03
CA PRO A 453 33.41 -18.48 -8.96
C PRO A 453 33.17 -19.01 -7.54
N ALA A 454 34.01 -18.63 -6.57
CA ALA A 454 33.83 -19.01 -5.16
C ALA A 454 32.56 -18.39 -4.54
N ALA A 455 32.00 -17.32 -5.11
CA ALA A 455 30.74 -16.73 -4.65
C ALA A 455 29.53 -17.65 -4.91
N LEU A 456 29.62 -18.61 -5.85
CA LEU A 456 28.58 -19.64 -6.03
C LEU A 456 28.45 -20.59 -4.83
N SER A 457 29.39 -20.56 -3.89
CA SER A 457 29.36 -21.33 -2.63
C SER A 457 29.22 -20.43 -1.41
N LYS A 458 28.59 -19.25 -1.58
CA LYS A 458 28.27 -18.31 -0.50
C LYS A 458 26.78 -17.96 -0.51
N PRO A 459 26.18 -17.69 0.67
CA PRO A 459 24.81 -17.19 0.72
C PRO A 459 24.70 -15.78 0.13
N VAL A 460 23.49 -15.42 -0.26
CA VAL A 460 23.13 -14.06 -0.69
C VAL A 460 23.33 -13.06 0.46
N THR A 461 23.96 -11.93 0.17
CA THR A 461 24.11 -10.81 1.11
C THR A 461 22.99 -9.79 0.92
N PHE A 462 22.33 -9.41 2.01
CA PHE A 462 21.25 -8.42 2.00
C PHE A 462 21.74 -7.10 2.63
N PRO A 463 21.31 -5.93 2.09
CA PRO A 463 21.75 -4.65 2.62
C PRO A 463 21.15 -4.37 4.01
N GLY A 464 21.88 -3.59 4.80
CA GLY A 464 21.46 -3.16 6.13
C GLY A 464 22.15 -3.93 7.26
N LEU A 465 21.72 -3.64 8.48
CA LEU A 465 22.23 -4.27 9.70
C LEU A 465 21.59 -5.63 9.90
N SER A 466 22.30 -6.55 10.54
CA SER A 466 21.67 -7.74 11.11
C SER A 466 20.63 -7.34 12.17
N LYS A 467 19.71 -8.25 12.47
CA LYS A 467 18.72 -8.04 13.54
C LYS A 467 19.39 -7.70 14.88
N GLU A 468 20.46 -8.39 15.22
CA GLU A 468 21.23 -8.17 16.46
C GLU A 468 21.89 -6.79 16.47
N GLU A 469 22.50 -6.39 15.35
CA GLU A 469 23.13 -5.08 15.18
C GLU A 469 22.11 -3.93 15.24
N ALA A 470 20.94 -4.11 14.61
CA ALA A 470 19.85 -3.14 14.63
C ALA A 470 19.32 -2.91 16.06
N VAL A 471 19.09 -3.99 16.81
CA VAL A 471 18.68 -3.94 18.23
C VAL A 471 19.74 -3.26 19.09
N LYS A 472 21.03 -3.51 18.83
CA LYS A 472 22.13 -2.86 19.55
C LYS A 472 22.23 -1.36 19.23
N LYS A 473 21.97 -0.97 17.98
CA LYS A 473 22.02 0.44 17.54
C LYS A 473 20.85 1.26 18.09
N ALA A 474 19.66 0.66 18.21
CA ALA A 474 18.46 1.33 18.69
C ALA A 474 17.78 0.50 19.80
N PRO A 475 18.39 0.42 21.00
CA PRO A 475 17.84 -0.37 22.09
C PRO A 475 16.52 0.22 22.59
N ARG A 476 15.62 -0.65 23.05
CA ARG A 476 14.35 -0.23 23.66
C ARG A 476 14.62 0.67 24.85
N VAL A 477 14.02 1.86 24.85
CA VAL A 477 14.13 2.83 25.95
C VAL A 477 13.36 2.30 27.17
N SER A 478 14.00 2.29 28.34
CA SER A 478 13.39 1.91 29.61
C SER A 478 13.23 3.14 30.51
N VAL A 479 11.99 3.47 30.85
CA VAL A 479 11.59 4.61 31.70
C VAL A 479 10.47 4.17 32.63
N LYS A 480 10.39 4.77 33.83
CA LYS A 480 9.38 4.46 34.85
C LYS A 480 8.40 5.61 35.06
N LYS A 481 8.84 6.85 34.82
CA LYS A 481 8.04 8.06 35.00
C LYS A 481 8.20 9.01 33.82
N VAL A 482 7.09 9.37 33.16
CA VAL A 482 7.08 10.23 31.97
C VAL A 482 6.21 11.46 32.20
N LEU A 483 6.76 12.62 31.86
CA LEU A 483 6.06 13.90 31.80
C LEU A 483 5.48 14.11 30.39
N VAL A 484 4.18 14.40 30.29
CA VAL A 484 3.49 14.72 29.04
C VAL A 484 3.09 16.18 29.08
N LEU A 485 3.48 16.94 28.05
CA LEU A 485 3.05 18.33 27.89
C LEU A 485 1.74 18.37 27.10
N GLY A 486 0.70 18.96 27.70
CA GLY A 486 -0.58 19.21 27.03
C GLY A 486 -0.54 20.41 26.09
N SER A 487 -1.68 20.69 25.46
CA SER A 487 -1.86 21.73 24.45
C SER A 487 -1.74 23.16 24.98
N GLY A 488 -1.98 23.37 26.28
CA GLY A 488 -2.11 24.71 26.84
C GLY A 488 -3.57 25.19 26.81
N GLY A 489 -3.77 26.47 26.53
CA GLY A 489 -5.12 27.01 26.30
C GLY A 489 -5.58 26.81 24.85
N LEU A 490 -6.90 26.69 24.63
CA LEU A 490 -7.47 26.60 23.29
C LEU A 490 -7.20 27.90 22.51
N SER A 491 -6.48 27.79 21.39
CA SER A 491 -6.15 28.91 20.51
C SER A 491 -6.56 28.58 19.07
N ILE A 492 -6.86 29.59 18.25
CA ILE A 492 -7.15 29.38 16.83
C ILE A 492 -5.91 28.74 16.18
N GLY A 493 -6.07 27.59 15.53
CA GLY A 493 -4.97 26.78 14.97
C GLY A 493 -4.37 25.75 15.94
N GLN A 494 -4.80 25.72 17.20
CA GLN A 494 -4.50 24.66 18.17
C GLN A 494 -5.80 24.19 18.84
N ALA A 495 -6.47 23.25 18.19
CA ALA A 495 -7.76 22.71 18.60
C ALA A 495 -7.62 21.53 19.59
N GLY A 496 -8.75 20.91 19.95
CA GLY A 496 -8.82 19.73 20.84
C GLY A 496 -8.18 18.45 20.29
N GLU A 497 -7.53 18.49 19.13
CA GLU A 497 -6.78 17.34 18.57
C GLU A 497 -5.61 16.91 19.48
N PHE A 498 -4.96 17.89 20.13
CA PHE A 498 -3.83 17.65 21.01
C PHE A 498 -4.27 17.10 22.36
N ASP A 499 -5.45 17.48 22.82
CA ASP A 499 -6.05 16.89 24.01
C ASP A 499 -6.38 15.40 23.77
N TYR A 500 -6.87 15.04 22.59
CA TYR A 500 -7.06 13.65 22.19
C TYR A 500 -5.72 12.91 22.04
N SER A 501 -4.75 13.49 21.33
CA SER A 501 -3.45 12.86 21.05
C SER A 501 -2.65 12.62 22.32
N GLY A 502 -2.58 13.61 23.21
CA GLY A 502 -1.93 13.46 24.52
C GLY A 502 -2.67 12.47 25.43
N SER A 503 -3.99 12.33 25.30
CA SER A 503 -4.74 11.27 26.00
C SER A 503 -4.36 9.87 25.52
N GLN A 504 -4.17 9.67 24.20
CA GLN A 504 -3.68 8.40 23.65
C GLN A 504 -2.25 8.11 24.12
N ALA A 505 -1.38 9.11 24.17
CA ALA A 505 -0.02 8.95 24.69
C ALA A 505 -0.01 8.49 26.17
N ILE A 506 -0.86 9.09 27.01
CA ILE A 506 -1.02 8.68 28.42
C ILE A 506 -1.54 7.24 28.50
N LYS A 507 -2.54 6.87 27.69
CA LYS A 507 -3.06 5.51 27.64
C LYS A 507 -1.97 4.49 27.28
N ALA A 508 -1.17 4.75 26.24
CA ALA A 508 -0.08 3.87 25.82
C ALA A 508 0.99 3.72 26.93
N LEU A 509 1.37 4.81 27.58
CA LEU A 509 2.30 4.77 28.72
C LEU A 509 1.76 3.91 29.87
N LYS A 510 0.46 4.00 30.17
CA LYS A 510 -0.18 3.20 31.21
C LYS A 510 -0.25 1.71 30.87
N GLU A 511 -0.53 1.36 29.61
CA GLU A 511 -0.50 -0.04 29.15
C GLU A 511 0.90 -0.67 29.30
N GLU A 512 1.95 0.14 29.19
CA GLU A 512 3.34 -0.26 29.43
C GLU A 512 3.78 -0.16 30.91
N GLY A 513 2.86 0.17 31.83
CA GLY A 513 3.15 0.25 33.27
C GLY A 513 3.98 1.47 33.69
N ILE A 514 4.00 2.53 32.88
CA ILE A 514 4.79 3.75 33.11
C ILE A 514 3.93 4.79 33.85
N TYR A 515 4.47 5.40 34.90
CA TYR A 515 3.80 6.45 35.67
C TYR A 515 3.74 7.75 34.85
N THR A 516 2.54 8.34 34.75
CA THR A 516 2.26 9.48 33.88
C THR A 516 1.99 10.77 34.66
N ILE A 517 2.73 11.82 34.31
CA ILE A 517 2.50 13.18 34.80
C ILE A 517 2.06 14.05 33.62
N LEU A 518 0.98 14.79 33.76
CA LEU A 518 0.49 15.72 32.75
C LEU A 518 0.62 17.16 33.24
N ILE A 519 1.07 18.07 32.39
CA ILE A 519 0.89 19.51 32.57
C ILE A 519 -0.11 20.00 31.51
N ASN A 520 -1.28 20.46 31.93
CA ASN A 520 -2.23 21.12 31.06
C ASN A 520 -3.09 22.12 31.87
N PRO A 521 -3.09 23.42 31.55
CA PRO A 521 -3.90 24.42 32.25
C PRO A 521 -5.39 24.37 31.88
N ASN A 522 -5.75 23.74 30.76
CA ASN A 522 -7.14 23.62 30.34
C ASN A 522 -7.88 22.64 31.26
N ILE A 523 -8.76 23.15 32.12
CA ILE A 523 -9.58 22.32 33.03
C ILE A 523 -10.75 21.63 32.32
N ALA A 524 -11.11 22.08 31.12
CA ALA A 524 -12.32 21.68 30.41
C ALA A 524 -12.02 20.66 29.30
N THR A 525 -11.10 19.72 29.55
CA THR A 525 -10.70 18.70 28.59
C THR A 525 -10.72 17.28 29.17
N ILE A 526 -10.95 16.30 28.30
CA ILE A 526 -10.87 14.89 28.67
C ILE A 526 -9.45 14.51 29.15
N GLN A 527 -8.42 15.18 28.61
CA GLN A 527 -7.03 14.92 28.94
C GLN A 527 -6.72 15.11 30.45
N THR A 528 -7.43 16.02 31.11
CA THR A 528 -7.26 16.32 32.55
C THR A 528 -8.28 15.60 33.43
N SER A 529 -9.04 14.65 32.87
CA SER A 529 -10.02 13.87 33.63
C SER A 529 -9.34 13.01 34.68
N LYS A 530 -10.01 12.87 35.83
CA LYS A 530 -9.53 12.04 36.93
C LYS A 530 -9.31 10.60 36.46
N GLY A 531 -8.12 10.06 36.73
CA GLY A 531 -7.76 8.68 36.40
C GLY A 531 -7.10 8.49 35.04
N LEU A 532 -7.12 9.50 34.15
CA LEU A 532 -6.43 9.38 32.85
C LEU A 532 -4.91 9.42 33.05
N ALA A 533 -4.35 10.53 33.54
CA ALA A 533 -2.97 10.58 34.03
C ALA A 533 -2.92 10.20 35.52
N ASP A 534 -1.76 9.75 36.01
CA ASP A 534 -1.57 9.44 37.43
C ASP A 534 -1.45 10.72 38.27
N LYS A 535 -0.87 11.77 37.68
CA LYS A 535 -0.82 13.11 38.27
C LYS A 535 -1.03 14.19 37.22
N VAL A 536 -1.84 15.19 37.56
CA VAL A 536 -2.14 16.34 36.68
C VAL A 536 -1.72 17.63 37.38
N TYR A 537 -1.01 18.47 36.65
CA TYR A 537 -0.65 19.84 37.01
C TYR A 537 -1.42 20.82 36.13
N PHE A 538 -2.33 21.58 36.74
CA PHE A 538 -3.01 22.71 36.10
C PHE A 538 -2.11 23.94 36.12
N LEU A 539 -1.00 23.87 35.38
CA LEU A 539 0.00 24.93 35.25
C LEU A 539 0.14 25.35 33.78
N PRO A 540 0.56 26.60 33.50
CA PRO A 540 0.90 27.01 32.14
C PRO A 540 1.97 26.12 31.52
N VAL A 541 1.82 25.78 30.24
CA VAL A 541 2.81 25.01 29.47
C VAL A 541 3.87 25.98 28.95
N ASN A 542 4.83 26.34 29.80
CA ASN A 542 6.00 27.14 29.43
C ASN A 542 7.28 26.59 30.11
N ALA A 543 8.44 27.01 29.63
CA ALA A 543 9.73 26.50 30.11
C ALA A 543 9.91 26.63 31.63
N ASP A 544 9.43 27.72 32.23
CA ASP A 544 9.59 27.96 33.67
C ASP A 544 8.81 26.99 34.55
N PHE A 545 7.52 26.79 34.26
CA PHE A 545 6.70 25.85 35.02
C PHE A 545 7.10 24.40 34.74
N VAL A 546 7.41 24.07 33.48
CA VAL A 546 7.88 22.73 33.12
C VAL A 546 9.19 22.40 33.84
N ARG A 547 10.15 23.33 33.89
CA ARG A 547 11.40 23.18 34.64
C ARG A 547 11.16 22.95 36.13
N LYS A 548 10.21 23.66 36.75
CA LYS A 548 9.83 23.46 38.17
C LYS A 548 9.24 22.08 38.41
N VAL A 549 8.35 21.62 37.52
CA VAL A 549 7.75 20.28 37.63
C VAL A 549 8.80 19.20 37.44
N ILE A 550 9.71 19.33 36.48
CA ILE A 550 10.83 18.40 36.27
C ILE A 550 11.67 18.28 37.55
N LYS A 551 12.07 19.40 38.16
CA LYS A 551 12.88 19.39 39.39
C LYS A 551 12.15 18.74 40.57
N HIS A 552 10.83 18.90 40.67
CA HIS A 552 10.02 18.34 41.74
C HIS A 552 9.72 16.85 41.55
N GLU A 553 9.27 16.47 40.36
CA GLU A 553 8.80 15.12 40.05
C GLU A 553 9.92 14.16 39.66
N ARG A 554 11.04 14.68 39.16
CA ARG A 554 12.18 13.92 38.62
C ARG A 554 11.71 12.83 37.65
N PRO A 555 10.99 13.19 36.55
CA PRO A 555 10.62 12.21 35.54
C PRO A 555 11.88 11.70 34.83
N ASP A 556 11.87 10.44 34.38
CA ASP A 556 12.97 9.88 33.58
C ASP A 556 12.94 10.44 32.15
N ALA A 557 11.75 10.85 31.69
CA ALA A 557 11.50 11.23 30.32
C ALA A 557 10.36 12.25 30.15
N ILE A 558 10.32 12.90 28.99
CA ILE A 558 9.31 13.88 28.60
C ILE A 558 8.84 13.69 27.15
N TYR A 559 7.54 13.89 26.91
CA TYR A 559 6.94 14.07 25.58
C TYR A 559 6.61 15.54 25.32
N CYS A 560 7.21 16.09 24.27
CA CYS A 560 6.94 17.45 23.79
C CYS A 560 6.06 17.50 22.52
N THR A 561 5.75 16.35 21.92
CA THR A 561 5.19 16.25 20.56
C THR A 561 3.66 16.13 20.49
N PHE A 562 2.98 16.01 21.64
CA PHE A 562 1.51 15.79 21.69
C PHE A 562 0.70 17.01 22.14
N GLY A 563 1.37 18.13 22.42
CA GLY A 563 0.75 19.37 22.92
C GLY A 563 0.81 20.55 21.94
N GLY A 564 0.89 20.29 20.64
CA GLY A 564 0.99 21.32 19.60
C GLY A 564 2.23 22.21 19.71
N GLN A 565 2.20 23.39 19.08
CA GLN A 565 3.32 24.35 19.07
C GLN A 565 3.76 24.74 20.48
N THR A 566 2.81 24.84 21.43
CA THR A 566 3.10 25.27 22.80
C THR A 566 4.06 24.29 23.47
N ALA A 567 3.79 22.99 23.38
CA ALA A 567 4.66 21.95 23.93
C ALA A 567 5.98 21.82 23.15
N LEU A 568 5.95 21.92 21.82
CA LEU A 568 7.15 21.87 20.99
C LEU A 568 8.11 23.01 21.32
N GLN A 569 7.57 24.22 21.50
CA GLN A 569 8.34 25.42 21.85
C GLN A 569 9.03 25.27 23.21
N VAL A 570 8.37 24.66 24.19
CA VAL A 570 9.01 24.32 25.46
C VAL A 570 10.16 23.34 25.26
N GLY A 571 9.96 22.32 24.41
CA GLY A 571 11.02 21.38 24.03
C GLY A 571 12.24 22.07 23.43
N ILE A 572 12.04 23.04 22.54
CA ILE A 572 13.10 23.84 21.92
C ILE A 572 13.80 24.71 22.97
N GLN A 573 13.05 25.44 23.80
CA GLN A 573 13.61 26.33 24.83
C GLN A 573 14.43 25.59 25.90
N LEU A 574 14.05 24.35 26.22
CA LEU A 574 14.73 23.54 27.24
C LEU A 574 15.74 22.54 26.66
N LYS A 575 15.98 22.57 25.34
CA LYS A 575 16.82 21.58 24.63
C LYS A 575 18.14 21.31 25.36
N ASP A 576 18.88 22.38 25.67
CA ASP A 576 20.22 22.30 26.27
C ASP A 576 20.19 22.08 27.79
N GLU A 577 19.00 22.10 28.41
CA GLU A 577 18.82 21.88 29.84
C GLU A 577 18.45 20.43 30.18
N PHE A 578 17.82 19.68 29.27
CA PHE A 578 17.25 18.35 29.55
C PHE A 578 18.26 17.36 30.14
N GLU A 579 19.49 17.32 29.64
CA GLU A 579 20.55 16.46 30.17
C GLU A 579 20.90 16.82 31.62
N SER A 580 21.11 18.11 31.91
CA SER A 580 21.40 18.59 33.26
C SER A 580 20.24 18.36 34.24
N LEU A 581 19.02 18.29 33.72
CA LEU A 581 17.80 17.99 34.47
C LEU A 581 17.56 16.48 34.63
N GLY A 582 18.36 15.63 33.97
CA GLY A 582 18.24 14.17 34.02
C GLY A 582 17.02 13.61 33.29
N VAL A 583 16.48 14.34 32.30
CA VAL A 583 15.25 13.95 31.57
C VAL A 583 15.57 13.64 30.11
N LYS A 584 15.05 12.51 29.61
CA LYS A 584 15.17 12.13 28.20
C LYS A 584 13.97 12.61 27.38
N VAL A 585 14.19 13.16 26.20
CA VAL A 585 13.10 13.42 25.25
C VAL A 585 12.72 12.11 24.56
N LEU A 586 11.43 11.75 24.61
CA LEU A 586 10.89 10.57 23.93
C LEU A 586 10.36 10.94 22.54
N GLY A 587 10.53 10.03 21.59
CA GLY A 587 10.08 10.21 20.21
C GLY A 587 11.09 10.99 19.37
N THR A 588 10.59 11.88 18.52
CA THR A 588 11.41 12.69 17.61
C THR A 588 12.36 13.60 18.39
N PRO A 589 13.69 13.57 18.10
CA PRO A 589 14.65 14.46 18.74
C PRO A 589 14.33 15.95 18.52
N ILE A 590 14.67 16.79 19.49
CA ILE A 590 14.43 18.25 19.39
C ILE A 590 15.16 18.87 18.19
N ASP A 591 16.36 18.39 17.85
CA ASP A 591 17.08 18.86 16.66
C ASP A 591 16.33 18.58 15.35
N THR A 592 15.66 17.43 15.27
CA THR A 592 14.81 17.12 14.11
C THR A 592 13.60 18.05 14.08
N ILE A 593 12.99 18.35 15.24
CA ILE A 593 11.89 19.32 15.33
C ILE A 593 12.35 20.70 14.87
N ILE A 594 13.50 21.20 15.34
CA ILE A 594 14.08 22.48 14.90
C ILE A 594 14.31 22.47 13.39
N THR A 595 14.88 21.39 12.86
CA THR A 595 15.14 21.22 11.42
C THR A 595 13.86 21.28 10.58
N THR A 596 12.74 20.75 11.08
CA THR A 596 11.46 20.76 10.35
C THR A 596 10.66 22.05 10.52
N GLU A 597 10.83 22.76 11.64
CA GLU A 597 10.15 24.03 11.91
C GLU A 597 10.86 25.22 11.23
N ASP A 598 12.18 25.16 11.11
CA ASP A 598 12.97 26.12 10.35
C ASP A 598 12.95 25.78 8.85
N ARG A 599 12.48 26.72 8.04
CA ARG A 599 12.26 26.52 6.61
C ARG A 599 13.54 26.33 5.82
N GLU A 600 14.61 27.01 6.23
CA GLU A 600 15.89 26.94 5.54
C GLU A 600 16.57 25.61 5.88
N LEU A 601 16.55 25.19 7.14
CA LEU A 601 17.05 23.87 7.55
C LEU A 601 16.25 22.74 6.89
N PHE A 602 14.93 22.89 6.79
CA PHE A 602 14.07 21.92 6.09
C PHE A 602 14.43 21.83 4.61
N ALA A 603 14.52 22.96 3.90
CA ALA A 603 14.86 22.99 2.48
C ALA A 603 16.24 22.37 2.20
N ARG A 604 17.25 22.69 3.02
CA ARG A 604 18.59 22.08 2.94
C ARG A 604 18.54 20.57 3.19
N SER A 605 17.71 20.12 4.14
CA SER A 605 17.55 18.69 4.44
C SER A 605 16.92 17.94 3.27
N MET A 606 15.91 18.51 2.61
CA MET A 606 15.33 17.93 1.39
C MET A 606 16.33 17.93 0.23
N ASP A 607 17.06 19.02 0.03
CA ASP A 607 18.10 19.10 -1.01
C ASP A 607 19.22 18.06 -0.82
N SER A 608 19.60 17.77 0.44
CA SER A 608 20.62 16.76 0.75
C SER A 608 20.28 15.33 0.30
N ILE A 609 18.99 15.05 0.06
CA ILE A 609 18.48 13.78 -0.47
C ILE A 609 17.95 13.92 -1.91
N ASN A 610 18.26 15.04 -2.58
CA ASN A 610 17.80 15.40 -3.92
C ASN A 610 16.26 15.50 -4.06
N GLU A 611 15.56 15.80 -2.96
CA GLU A 611 14.12 16.03 -2.98
C GLU A 611 13.79 17.47 -3.41
N LYS A 612 12.67 17.61 -4.13
CA LYS A 612 12.30 18.89 -4.74
C LYS A 612 11.52 19.77 -3.76
N CYS A 613 12.06 20.94 -3.44
CA CYS A 613 11.32 22.03 -2.81
C CYS A 613 10.99 23.13 -3.83
N ALA A 614 9.87 23.81 -3.63
CA ALA A 614 9.61 25.05 -4.35
C ALA A 614 10.73 26.06 -4.03
N LYS A 615 11.16 26.84 -5.03
CA LYS A 615 12.11 27.94 -4.82
C LYS A 615 11.56 28.84 -3.71
N SER A 616 12.32 29.01 -2.65
CA SER A 616 11.93 29.75 -1.46
C SER A 616 13.16 30.29 -0.76
N ALA A 617 12.98 31.34 0.04
CA ALA A 617 14.01 31.84 0.94
C ALA A 617 13.37 32.39 2.23
N SER A 618 14.17 32.49 3.28
CA SER A 618 13.81 33.13 4.54
C SER A 618 14.02 34.65 4.43
N ALA A 619 13.17 35.42 5.10
CA ALA A 619 13.31 36.86 5.22
C ALA A 619 12.87 37.29 6.62
N SER A 620 13.69 38.09 7.29
CA SER A 620 13.48 38.62 8.64
C SER A 620 13.02 40.08 8.63
N SER A 621 13.02 40.71 7.46
CA SER A 621 12.57 42.08 7.23
C SER A 621 11.80 42.20 5.92
N LEU A 622 11.02 43.29 5.79
CA LEU A 622 10.33 43.61 4.55
C LEU A 622 11.32 43.82 3.37
N GLU A 623 12.46 44.44 3.64
CA GLU A 623 13.50 44.68 2.63
C GLU A 623 14.13 43.38 2.12
N GLU A 624 14.39 42.44 3.02
CA GLU A 624 14.82 41.08 2.64
C GLU A 624 13.75 40.38 1.82
N ALA A 625 12.48 40.45 2.23
CA ALA A 625 11.39 39.83 1.49
C ALA A 625 11.27 40.41 0.08
N LEU A 626 11.39 41.73 -0.08
CA LEU A 626 11.36 42.39 -1.40
C LEU A 626 12.53 41.94 -2.30
N ARG A 627 13.75 41.81 -1.74
CA ARG A 627 14.92 41.31 -2.50
C ARG A 627 14.73 39.86 -2.93
N VAL A 628 14.28 39.00 -2.01
CA VAL A 628 14.00 37.59 -2.28
C VAL A 628 12.95 37.44 -3.39
N VAL A 629 11.87 38.22 -3.33
CA VAL A 629 10.78 38.12 -4.30
C VAL A 629 11.18 38.70 -5.66
N ASP A 630 12.13 39.63 -5.73
CA ASP A 630 12.68 40.05 -7.02
C ASP A 630 13.42 38.91 -7.72
N GLU A 631 14.02 37.96 -7.00
CA GLU A 631 14.63 36.78 -7.61
C GLU A 631 13.61 35.68 -7.93
N ILE A 632 12.65 35.42 -7.03
CA ILE A 632 11.65 34.34 -7.16
C ILE A 632 10.56 34.69 -8.19
N LYS A 633 10.20 35.97 -8.30
CA LYS A 633 9.10 36.55 -9.09
C LYS A 633 7.70 36.14 -8.59
N TYR A 634 6.71 36.97 -8.90
CA TYR A 634 5.31 36.78 -8.53
C TYR A 634 4.57 35.74 -9.40
N PRO A 635 3.50 35.11 -8.89
CA PRO A 635 2.99 35.21 -7.51
C PRO A 635 3.84 34.45 -6.49
N VAL A 636 3.83 34.94 -5.25
CA VAL A 636 4.55 34.30 -4.13
C VAL A 636 3.61 33.98 -2.98
N ILE A 637 3.96 32.95 -2.21
CA ILE A 637 3.30 32.62 -0.96
C ILE A 637 4.18 33.03 0.22
N VAL A 638 3.69 33.96 1.04
CA VAL A 638 4.35 34.31 2.31
C VAL A 638 3.76 33.43 3.39
N ARG A 639 4.62 32.88 4.25
CA ARG A 639 4.16 32.10 5.39
C ARG A 639 5.10 32.29 6.57
N ALA A 640 4.54 32.52 7.74
CA ALA A 640 5.30 32.75 8.97
C ALA A 640 6.04 31.46 9.43
N ALA A 641 7.18 31.63 10.09
CA ALA A 641 7.91 30.54 10.74
C ALA A 641 7.35 30.31 12.16
N TYR A 642 7.49 29.07 12.68
CA TYR A 642 7.03 28.66 14.02
C TYR A 642 5.54 28.95 14.31
N ALA A 643 4.71 28.89 13.28
CA ALA A 643 3.27 29.14 13.35
C ALA A 643 2.49 28.00 12.71
N LEU A 644 1.36 27.62 13.32
CA LEU A 644 0.46 26.58 12.83
C LEU A 644 -0.79 27.19 12.18
N GLY A 645 -1.46 26.41 11.34
CA GLY A 645 -2.76 26.79 10.75
C GLY A 645 -2.71 27.95 9.74
N GLY A 646 -1.52 28.33 9.26
CA GLY A 646 -1.37 29.43 8.30
C GLY A 646 -1.49 30.82 8.90
N LEU A 647 -1.34 30.96 10.22
CA LEU A 647 -1.35 32.28 10.89
C LEU A 647 -0.31 33.21 10.25
N GLY A 648 -0.74 34.39 9.81
CA GLY A 648 0.11 35.38 9.12
C GLY A 648 0.59 34.96 7.73
N SER A 649 -0.04 33.96 7.11
CA SER A 649 0.32 33.46 5.77
C SER A 649 -0.68 33.88 4.69
N GLY A 650 -0.26 33.94 3.43
CA GLY A 650 -1.12 34.31 2.30
C GLY A 650 -0.40 34.33 0.96
N PHE A 651 -1.16 34.58 -0.11
CA PHE A 651 -0.62 34.79 -1.46
C PHE A 651 -0.45 36.29 -1.71
N ALA A 652 0.65 36.66 -2.34
CA ALA A 652 0.88 38.00 -2.85
C ALA A 652 1.12 37.89 -4.36
N GLU A 653 0.25 38.55 -5.13
CA GLU A 653 0.34 38.64 -6.59
C GLU A 653 1.25 39.81 -7.02
N ASP A 654 1.47 40.78 -6.13
CA ASP A 654 2.21 42.00 -6.39
C ASP A 654 2.94 42.54 -5.14
N VAL A 655 3.67 43.64 -5.33
CA VAL A 655 4.51 44.28 -4.30
C VAL A 655 3.72 44.88 -3.15
N ASP A 656 2.52 45.38 -3.39
CA ASP A 656 1.73 46.05 -2.37
C ASP A 656 1.08 45.00 -1.46
N GLN A 657 0.56 43.92 -2.06
CA GLN A 657 0.09 42.74 -1.33
C GLN A 657 1.22 42.11 -0.49
N LEU A 658 2.44 42.03 -1.04
CA LEU A 658 3.61 41.52 -0.32
C LEU A 658 3.92 42.36 0.93
N LYS A 659 3.95 43.69 0.80
CA LYS A 659 4.23 44.60 1.92
C LYS A 659 3.21 44.45 3.05
N GLU A 660 1.92 44.42 2.70
CA GLU A 660 0.85 44.23 3.67
C GLU A 660 1.00 42.88 4.40
N LEU A 661 1.26 41.82 3.64
CA LEU A 661 1.36 40.47 4.17
C LEU A 661 2.60 40.25 5.04
N CYS A 662 3.77 40.76 4.63
CA CYS A 662 5.00 40.71 5.43
C CYS A 662 4.85 41.44 6.76
N THR A 663 4.15 42.59 6.78
CA THR A 663 3.91 43.35 8.02
C THR A 663 3.12 42.50 9.03
N LYS A 664 2.08 41.79 8.56
CA LYS A 664 1.28 40.88 9.39
C LYS A 664 2.11 39.65 9.81
N ALA A 665 2.84 39.04 8.89
CA ALA A 665 3.64 37.84 9.14
C ALA A 665 4.74 38.07 10.18
N LEU A 666 5.47 39.18 10.08
CA LEU A 666 6.56 39.54 11.01
C LEU A 666 6.05 39.85 12.42
N ALA A 667 4.81 40.32 12.55
CA ALA A 667 4.20 40.58 13.85
C ALA A 667 3.78 39.29 14.59
N VAL A 668 3.50 38.22 13.86
CA VAL A 668 3.08 36.92 14.42
C VAL A 668 4.19 35.88 14.46
N SER A 669 5.30 36.09 13.76
CA SER A 669 6.49 35.24 13.86
C SER A 669 7.19 35.45 15.20
N LEU A 670 7.40 34.37 15.96
CA LEU A 670 8.20 34.42 17.17
C LEU A 670 9.69 34.53 16.80
N ARG A 671 10.36 35.60 17.24
CA ARG A 671 11.82 35.75 17.09
C ARG A 671 12.55 34.90 18.11
N PHE A 672 13.65 34.28 17.67
CA PHE A 672 14.72 33.78 18.53
C PHE A 672 15.92 34.70 18.41
#